data_AF-A0A6G1WBP9-F1
#
_entry.id   AF-A0A6G1WBP9-F1
#
_cell.length_a   1.000
_cell.length_b   1.000
_cell.length_c   1.000
_cell.angle_alpha   90.00
_cell.angle_beta   90.00
_cell.angle_gamma   90.00
#
_symmetry.space_group_name_H-M   'P 1'
#
loop_
_entity.id
_entity.type
_entity.pdbx_description
1 polymer ?
#
loop_
_entity_poly.entity_id
_entity_poly.type
_entity_poly.pdbx_seq_one_letter_code
_entity_poly.pdbx_strand_id
1 'polypeptide(L)'
;MPLSQQLLAAHAFFRQTARLAGDDTQPCTLFFSISDTRQRAHTVHSSASSFEQAWTCGARQIEEKLRSLAARSGEHLPLWLRVERAINITPITWVALTERLQRYKRNYFRRGIAFDSQLECALTEQELNANAILYGGAQCPHATFNSGNFAVYAKRRFTGSATSAAVQRVLDQPESRVYLFDTTGVFCAEDAIAYPLNSTGAETGWRHLAALTPDTIRSTIETASDYLGRQVQTSGQFIYGYFPCFDRPINTYNTLRHASSTYSMIEAWALTEDETLKAAIDRALGYLTQVLIKPYTLPDGSAAAFLLDTGNEIKLGGNAVCLLALVKYSEVTGSDHYLPLLEALANGMAWMQDPASGAFVHVLNAHDLSVKEPFRIIYYDGEAAFGLIRLYALSRNERWLGVVEKAFDYFILKEHWREHDHWLSYCVNELTRYRPDEKYFRFGLSNVAGYLGFVQQRITTFPTLLELMMAAQQMLARIEQLPALHPLLKEIDLGAFYTALHHRARYLLNGYFWPEMAMFMRNPARIVGAFFIRHHAFRVRIDDVEHYLSGLIAYHRYLEAGAPQVQSPVEPQAPPQDLSWDATSLANATQGTWTEQPEANWRASGLVPSMLYFKPLRMLSRHPSKVKPNEARLARIWASAAPERRPSAFLCVDPTPYQNCGIPALHVADTQEAMLQMGRAIRQRFAGKVVGVTGSFGKTTVVAMLAHALRHWGPVGQTEANANLPHGIAWNMASLTAPNLFWVLEMAVGRMPINSELVRPHIAVVTGLAPAHLEYHGTLHNLARKKSAIFSAMAPGGQAVLCRDMPFYEVFAKAASTAQLQIISFGEHPQADLQLQGWRSEADEVGVHARHADHTFDFTLKARGKHMVINALAVLATLLAAGLEAREALHLLTEFTPVEGRGDVQSFSCGEGQFQLINDAYNANPGSMQAALQSVADLPVAPSQRVLVLGDMLELGPDSQRYHLQLAEHVRNASPRHVVLCGPYMQGLYHALRDELPVLWFEHAQALNEALLEQRAHWFAPGDWVLVKSSGGTGLSQLSTWLTAS
;
A
#
# COMPACT_ATOMS: atom_id res chain seq x y z
N MET A 1 11.94 25.98 -31.06
CA MET A 1 11.16 27.17 -30.65
C MET A 1 11.95 28.03 -29.65
N PRO A 2 11.71 29.35 -29.54
CA PRO A 2 12.40 30.20 -28.59
C PRO A 2 11.93 29.97 -27.14
N LEU A 3 12.87 29.93 -26.19
CA LEU A 3 12.65 29.75 -24.74
C LEU A 3 11.52 30.64 -24.19
N SER A 4 11.39 31.87 -24.70
CA SER A 4 10.32 32.81 -24.31
C SER A 4 8.90 32.22 -24.42
N GLN A 5 8.62 31.38 -25.41
CA GLN A 5 7.29 30.76 -25.58
C GLN A 5 7.07 29.63 -24.57
N GLN A 6 8.10 28.83 -24.29
CA GLN A 6 8.04 27.78 -23.25
C GLN A 6 7.87 28.41 -21.86
N LEU A 7 8.57 29.51 -21.57
CA LEU A 7 8.39 30.27 -20.33
C LEU A 7 6.97 30.83 -20.23
N LEU A 8 6.42 31.41 -21.30
CA LEU A 8 5.03 31.88 -21.32
C LEU A 8 4.02 30.76 -21.02
N ALA A 9 4.16 29.59 -21.64
CA ALA A 9 3.29 28.44 -21.41
C ALA A 9 3.38 27.96 -19.95
N ALA A 10 4.61 27.83 -19.42
CA ALA A 10 4.82 27.44 -18.04
C ALA A 10 4.29 28.47 -17.03
N HIS A 11 4.46 29.77 -17.29
CA HIS A 11 3.92 30.85 -16.46
C HIS A 11 2.40 30.81 -16.40
N ALA A 12 1.75 30.65 -17.57
CA ALA A 12 0.30 30.58 -17.67
C ALA A 12 -0.28 29.43 -16.84
N PHE A 13 0.36 28.25 -16.87
CA PHE A 13 -0.01 27.12 -16.03
C PHE A 13 0.05 27.45 -14.53
N PHE A 14 1.16 28.03 -14.07
CA PHE A 14 1.32 28.39 -12.67
C PHE A 14 0.37 29.51 -12.23
N ARG A 15 0.08 30.50 -13.10
CA ARG A 15 -0.91 31.54 -12.79
C ARG A 15 -2.32 30.99 -12.65
N GLN A 16 -2.69 30.02 -13.49
CA GLN A 16 -4.02 29.40 -13.40
C GLN A 16 -4.18 28.63 -12.08
N THR A 17 -3.15 27.88 -11.69
CA THR A 17 -3.15 27.10 -10.45
C THR A 17 -3.02 27.97 -9.19
N ALA A 18 -2.18 29.00 -9.20
CA ALA A 18 -2.02 29.95 -8.08
C ALA A 18 -3.29 30.78 -7.82
N ARG A 19 -4.01 31.18 -8.87
CA ARG A 19 -5.33 31.87 -8.75
C ARG A 19 -6.38 30.99 -8.08
N LEU A 20 -6.39 29.69 -8.37
CA LEU A 20 -7.30 28.74 -7.73
C LEU A 20 -6.96 28.52 -6.24
N ALA A 21 -5.68 28.70 -5.87
CA ALA A 21 -5.18 28.49 -4.51
C ALA A 21 -5.07 29.77 -3.65
N GLY A 22 -5.28 30.98 -4.22
CA GLY A 22 -5.15 32.25 -3.50
C GLY A 22 -3.71 32.64 -3.13
N ASP A 23 -2.72 32.13 -3.88
CA ASP A 23 -1.33 31.99 -3.43
C ASP A 23 -0.37 33.09 -3.93
N ASP A 24 -0.86 34.10 -4.67
CA ASP A 24 -0.04 35.07 -5.42
C ASP A 24 0.87 35.95 -4.51
N THR A 25 0.56 36.07 -3.21
CA THR A 25 1.27 36.94 -2.25
C THR A 25 2.17 36.20 -1.25
N GLN A 26 2.35 34.89 -1.39
CA GLN A 26 3.20 34.10 -0.48
C GLN A 26 4.63 33.96 -0.99
N PRO A 27 5.63 33.83 -0.09
CA PRO A 27 6.99 33.49 -0.49
C PRO A 27 7.04 32.17 -1.26
N CYS A 28 7.82 32.13 -2.33
CA CYS A 28 7.98 30.92 -3.12
C CYS A 28 9.40 30.77 -3.67
N THR A 29 9.82 29.52 -3.82
CA THR A 29 11.06 29.14 -4.52
C THR A 29 10.71 28.40 -5.79
N LEU A 30 11.22 28.88 -6.92
CA LEU A 30 11.06 28.28 -8.24
C LEU A 30 12.40 27.77 -8.77
N PHE A 31 12.41 26.57 -9.33
CA PHE A 31 13.54 25.97 -10.04
C PHE A 31 13.27 26.01 -11.53
N PHE A 32 14.26 26.45 -12.31
CA PHE A 32 14.23 26.49 -13.77
C PHE A 32 15.39 25.65 -14.29
N SER A 33 15.09 24.56 -14.98
CA SER A 33 16.06 23.66 -15.59
C SER A 33 15.94 23.69 -17.10
N ILE A 34 17.06 23.93 -17.80
CA ILE A 34 17.12 23.84 -19.27
C ILE A 34 18.15 22.82 -19.74
N SER A 35 17.86 22.08 -20.79
CA SER A 35 18.82 21.20 -21.48
C SER A 35 18.70 21.36 -22.99
N ASP A 36 19.84 21.29 -23.67
CA ASP A 36 19.95 21.25 -25.14
C ASP A 36 19.92 19.81 -25.69
N THR A 37 19.49 18.86 -24.86
CA THR A 37 19.51 17.39 -25.06
C THR A 37 20.89 16.75 -25.12
N ARG A 38 21.96 17.48 -25.42
CA ARG A 38 23.32 16.92 -25.51
C ARG A 38 24.05 16.95 -24.18
N GLN A 39 23.69 17.89 -23.30
CA GLN A 39 24.27 18.03 -21.98
C GLN A 39 23.21 18.01 -20.88
N ARG A 40 23.63 17.52 -19.70
CA ARG A 40 22.87 17.63 -18.45
C ARG A 40 22.30 19.03 -18.27
N ALA A 41 21.04 19.07 -17.83
CA ALA A 41 20.31 20.28 -17.57
C ALA A 41 21.08 21.24 -16.65
N HIS A 42 21.04 22.52 -17.01
CA HIS A 42 21.46 23.59 -16.14
C HIS A 42 20.26 24.09 -15.35
N THR A 43 20.36 24.03 -14.02
CA THR A 43 19.31 24.47 -13.11
C THR A 43 19.71 25.77 -12.44
N VAL A 44 18.81 26.75 -12.43
CA VAL A 44 18.85 27.92 -11.56
C VAL A 44 17.62 27.90 -10.65
N HIS A 45 17.65 28.61 -9.54
CA HIS A 45 16.46 28.79 -8.72
C HIS A 45 16.38 30.22 -8.20
N SER A 46 15.16 30.66 -7.89
CA SER A 46 14.87 31.98 -7.35
C SER A 46 13.88 31.86 -6.21
N SER A 47 14.23 32.44 -5.05
CA SER A 47 13.35 32.60 -3.90
C SER A 47 12.95 34.07 -3.80
N ALA A 48 11.66 34.37 -3.69
CA ALA A 48 11.15 35.72 -3.48
C ALA A 48 9.88 35.73 -2.63
N SER A 49 9.43 36.91 -2.19
CA SER A 49 8.24 37.09 -1.36
C SER A 49 6.91 36.94 -2.11
N SER A 50 6.96 36.83 -3.45
CA SER A 50 5.78 36.58 -4.29
C SER A 50 6.17 35.76 -5.51
N PHE A 51 5.18 35.07 -6.08
CA PHE A 51 5.34 34.25 -7.29
C PHE A 51 5.93 35.04 -8.47
N GLU A 52 5.37 36.22 -8.77
CA GLU A 52 5.80 37.01 -9.94
C GLU A 52 7.25 37.52 -9.81
N GLN A 53 7.68 37.86 -8.58
CA GLN A 53 9.07 38.26 -8.35
C GLN A 53 10.04 37.09 -8.51
N ALA A 54 9.70 35.92 -7.95
CA ALA A 54 10.50 34.72 -8.10
C ALA A 54 10.57 34.31 -9.58
N TRP A 55 9.43 34.34 -10.27
CA TRP A 55 9.32 34.02 -11.69
C TRP A 55 10.20 34.94 -12.53
N THR A 56 10.02 36.26 -12.42
CA THR A 56 10.76 37.27 -13.18
C THR A 56 12.28 37.11 -12.97
N CYS A 57 12.71 36.89 -11.72
CA CYS A 57 14.11 36.68 -11.40
C CYS A 57 14.66 35.38 -12.03
N GLY A 58 13.96 34.27 -11.87
CA GLY A 58 14.38 32.95 -12.38
C GLY A 58 14.38 32.88 -13.91
N ALA A 59 13.34 33.43 -14.56
CA ALA A 59 13.23 33.55 -16.00
C ALA A 59 14.40 34.36 -16.59
N ARG A 60 14.73 35.51 -15.98
CA ARG A 60 15.89 36.31 -16.41
C ARG A 60 17.21 35.54 -16.27
N GLN A 61 17.43 34.86 -15.15
CA GLN A 61 18.65 34.07 -14.91
C GLN A 61 18.82 32.96 -15.96
N ILE A 62 17.74 32.25 -16.28
CA ILE A 62 17.81 31.14 -17.24
C ILE A 62 17.96 31.62 -18.69
N GLU A 63 17.39 32.78 -19.05
CA GLU A 63 17.60 33.44 -20.34
C GLU A 63 19.04 33.95 -20.53
N GLU A 64 19.62 34.57 -19.51
CA GLU A 64 21.03 34.97 -19.50
C GLU A 64 21.93 33.75 -19.67
N LYS A 65 21.61 32.64 -18.98
CA LYS A 65 22.34 31.40 -19.14
C LYS A 65 22.25 30.86 -20.56
N LEU A 66 21.05 30.82 -21.15
CA LEU A 66 20.87 30.34 -22.52
C LEU A 66 21.68 31.18 -23.51
N ARG A 67 21.68 32.52 -23.37
CA ARG A 67 22.51 33.41 -24.20
C ARG A 67 24.00 33.06 -24.10
N SER A 68 24.49 32.75 -22.90
CA SER A 68 25.88 32.32 -22.70
C SER A 68 26.23 30.97 -23.34
N LEU A 69 25.24 30.06 -23.46
CA LEU A 69 25.39 28.75 -24.09
C LEU A 69 25.29 28.84 -25.62
N ALA A 70 24.35 29.64 -26.13
CA ALA A 70 24.14 29.89 -27.55
C ALA A 70 25.37 30.55 -28.20
N ALA A 71 26.01 31.51 -27.51
CA ALA A 71 27.24 32.16 -27.95
C ALA A 71 28.43 31.18 -28.15
N ARG A 72 28.35 29.96 -27.60
CA ARG A 72 29.40 28.93 -27.70
C ARG A 72 29.12 27.84 -28.73
N SER A 73 27.86 27.66 -29.13
CA SER A 73 27.40 26.48 -29.88
C SER A 73 27.02 26.77 -31.32
N GLY A 74 26.69 28.01 -31.69
CA GLY A 74 26.44 28.42 -33.08
C GLY A 74 25.22 27.77 -33.78
N GLU A 75 24.54 26.82 -33.13
CA GLU A 75 23.42 26.03 -33.68
C GLU A 75 22.11 26.30 -32.91
N HIS A 76 20.98 26.24 -33.62
CA HIS A 76 19.64 26.17 -33.04
C HIS A 76 19.38 24.74 -32.52
N LEU A 77 19.71 24.48 -31.25
CA LEU A 77 19.51 23.17 -30.62
C LEU A 77 18.09 23.01 -30.04
N PRO A 78 17.55 21.78 -29.99
CA PRO A 78 16.31 21.48 -29.30
C PRO A 78 16.44 21.83 -27.82
N LEU A 79 15.49 22.60 -27.29
CA LEU A 79 15.54 23.12 -25.93
C LEU A 79 14.39 22.53 -25.10
N TRP A 80 14.74 21.87 -24.01
CA TRP A 80 13.79 21.39 -23.02
C TRP A 80 13.83 22.29 -21.79
N LEU A 81 12.65 22.71 -21.32
CA LEU A 81 12.46 23.51 -20.12
C LEU A 81 11.65 22.72 -19.09
N ARG A 82 12.11 22.74 -17.84
CA ARG A 82 11.34 22.27 -16.69
C ARG A 82 11.29 23.37 -15.65
N VAL A 83 10.10 23.69 -15.16
CA VAL A 83 9.91 24.69 -14.11
C VAL A 83 9.13 24.07 -12.96
N GLU A 84 9.65 24.20 -11.74
CA GLU A 84 9.11 23.56 -10.55
C GLU A 84 9.04 24.55 -9.38
N ARG A 85 7.99 24.45 -8.57
CA ARG A 85 7.82 25.17 -7.31
C ARG A 85 8.09 24.22 -6.15
N ALA A 86 8.91 24.66 -5.19
CA ALA A 86 9.05 23.98 -3.92
C ALA A 86 7.76 24.07 -3.11
N ILE A 87 7.28 22.94 -2.60
CA ILE A 87 6.12 22.85 -1.71
C ILE A 87 6.43 21.91 -0.54
N ASN A 88 5.62 21.94 0.52
CA ASN A 88 5.76 21.06 1.69
C ASN A 88 7.17 21.07 2.31
N ILE A 89 7.74 22.27 2.47
CA ILE A 89 9.09 22.46 3.01
C ILE A 89 9.07 22.12 4.50
N THR A 90 9.85 21.13 4.91
CA THR A 90 9.87 20.59 6.27
C THR A 90 11.30 20.51 6.81
N PRO A 91 11.62 21.09 7.99
CA PRO A 91 12.95 21.00 8.57
C PRO A 91 13.24 19.60 9.12
N ILE A 92 14.51 19.18 9.08
CA ILE A 92 15.04 17.96 9.70
C ILE A 92 16.51 18.18 10.07
N THR A 93 17.04 17.47 11.07
CA THR A 93 18.49 17.51 11.34
C THR A 93 19.26 16.66 10.33
N TRP A 94 20.53 16.99 10.10
CA TRP A 94 21.41 16.23 9.20
C TRP A 94 21.52 14.75 9.60
N VAL A 95 21.64 14.48 10.91
CA VAL A 95 21.66 13.11 11.44
C VAL A 95 20.35 12.37 11.17
N ALA A 96 19.20 12.97 11.44
CA ALA A 96 17.91 12.34 11.22
C ALA A 96 17.61 12.13 9.72
N LEU A 97 18.07 13.03 8.84
CA LEU A 97 18.01 12.81 7.39
C LEU A 97 18.85 11.61 6.98
N THR A 98 20.08 11.52 7.49
CA THR A 98 20.98 10.40 7.17
C THR A 98 20.39 9.06 7.61
N GLU A 99 19.79 8.98 8.80
CA GLU A 99 19.06 7.80 9.26
C GLU A 99 17.82 7.51 8.41
N ARG A 100 17.08 8.55 8.01
CA ARG A 100 15.89 8.41 7.16
C ARG A 100 16.23 7.87 5.78
N LEU A 101 17.33 8.31 5.17
CA LEU A 101 17.78 7.84 3.85
C LEU A 101 18.01 6.31 3.81
N GLN A 102 18.49 5.73 4.91
CA GLN A 102 18.72 4.28 5.01
C GLN A 102 17.43 3.44 4.89
N ARG A 103 16.26 4.04 5.13
CA ARG A 103 14.94 3.38 4.99
C ARG A 103 14.45 3.32 3.54
N TYR A 104 15.09 4.07 2.63
CA TYR A 104 14.73 4.09 1.21
C TYR A 104 15.69 3.23 0.42
N LYS A 105 15.17 2.42 -0.49
CA LYS A 105 15.98 1.75 -1.50
C LYS A 105 16.79 2.80 -2.28
N ARG A 106 18.00 2.44 -2.70
CA ARG A 106 18.88 3.30 -3.49
C ARG A 106 18.13 3.98 -4.64
N ASN A 107 18.17 5.31 -4.71
CA ASN A 107 17.48 6.18 -5.69
C ASN A 107 15.94 6.27 -5.56
N TYR A 108 15.33 5.78 -4.48
CA TYR A 108 13.88 5.87 -4.24
C TYR A 108 13.49 6.95 -3.22
N PHE A 109 14.43 7.77 -2.77
CA PHE A 109 14.10 8.97 -2.00
C PHE A 109 13.53 10.04 -2.95
N ARG A 110 12.22 10.29 -2.87
CA ARG A 110 11.45 11.10 -3.83
C ARG A 110 11.26 12.57 -3.38
N ARG A 111 12.30 13.18 -2.80
CA ARG A 111 12.26 14.56 -2.26
C ARG A 111 13.51 15.36 -2.58
N GLY A 112 13.36 16.68 -2.67
CA GLY A 112 14.47 17.62 -2.70
C GLY A 112 15.08 17.85 -1.32
N ILE A 113 16.32 18.34 -1.28
CA ILE A 113 17.07 18.67 -0.07
C ILE A 113 17.62 20.09 -0.19
N ALA A 114 17.33 20.94 0.79
CA ALA A 114 17.95 22.25 0.96
C ALA A 114 18.80 22.29 2.24
N PHE A 115 19.95 22.95 2.16
CA PHE A 115 20.94 23.03 3.23
C PHE A 115 20.85 24.32 4.06
N ASP A 116 19.86 25.17 3.75
CA ASP A 116 19.55 26.41 4.45
C ASP A 116 18.04 26.69 4.34
N SER A 117 17.53 27.56 5.22
CA SER A 117 16.11 27.88 5.32
C SER A 117 15.57 28.76 4.19
N GLN A 118 16.45 29.45 3.47
CA GLN A 118 16.09 30.35 2.37
C GLN A 118 16.09 29.62 1.02
N LEU A 119 16.45 28.33 1.03
CA LEU A 119 16.61 27.46 -0.13
C LEU A 119 17.69 27.96 -1.11
N GLU A 120 18.64 28.77 -0.65
CA GLU A 120 19.77 29.27 -1.47
C GLU A 120 20.69 28.13 -1.93
N CYS A 121 20.76 27.06 -1.15
CA CYS A 121 21.42 25.81 -1.45
C CYS A 121 20.40 24.67 -1.43
N ALA A 122 19.56 24.64 -2.46
CA ALA A 122 18.55 23.60 -2.66
C ALA A 122 18.79 22.78 -3.93
N LEU A 123 18.59 21.46 -3.83
CA LEU A 123 18.67 20.50 -4.92
C LEU A 123 17.36 19.71 -5.02
N THR A 124 16.80 19.64 -6.23
CA THR A 124 15.64 18.81 -6.56
C THR A 124 15.96 17.31 -6.49
N GLU A 125 14.93 16.47 -6.45
CA GLU A 125 15.08 14.99 -6.52
C GLU A 125 15.90 14.57 -7.76
N GLN A 126 15.65 15.21 -8.89
CA GLN A 126 16.28 14.92 -10.17
C GLN A 126 17.76 15.26 -10.14
N GLU A 127 18.13 16.42 -9.58
CA GLU A 127 19.52 16.82 -9.38
C GLU A 127 20.26 15.83 -8.44
N LEU A 128 19.63 15.44 -7.33
CA LEU A 128 20.21 14.49 -6.37
C LEU A 128 20.52 13.13 -7.03
N ASN A 129 19.57 12.58 -7.78
CA ASN A 129 19.70 11.29 -8.44
C ASN A 129 20.69 11.32 -9.61
N ALA A 130 20.56 12.29 -10.52
CA ALA A 130 21.37 12.32 -11.74
C ALA A 130 22.86 12.62 -11.47
N ASN A 131 23.17 13.26 -10.34
CA ASN A 131 24.54 13.47 -9.86
C ASN A 131 25.02 12.37 -8.91
N ALA A 132 24.23 11.32 -8.68
CA ALA A 132 24.54 10.23 -7.76
C ALA A 132 24.90 10.73 -6.35
N ILE A 133 24.21 11.78 -5.87
CA ILE A 133 24.42 12.36 -4.53
C ILE A 133 23.88 11.43 -3.45
N LEU A 134 22.86 10.62 -3.74
CA LEU A 134 22.30 9.63 -2.81
C LEU A 134 22.81 8.19 -3.09
N TYR A 135 24.08 8.06 -3.48
CA TYR A 135 24.72 6.79 -3.85
C TYR A 135 25.87 6.38 -2.91
N GLY A 136 25.64 5.31 -2.15
CA GLY A 136 26.63 4.71 -1.23
C GLY A 136 27.55 3.65 -1.84
N GLY A 137 27.56 3.48 -3.17
CA GLY A 137 28.32 2.41 -3.83
C GLY A 137 27.49 1.18 -4.21
N ALA A 138 28.06 0.28 -5.01
CA ALA A 138 27.34 -0.84 -5.62
C ALA A 138 26.78 -1.84 -4.61
N GLN A 139 27.44 -1.98 -3.44
CA GLN A 139 27.06 -2.89 -2.37
C GLN A 139 26.09 -2.29 -1.34
N CYS A 140 25.77 -0.99 -1.42
CA CYS A 140 24.92 -0.30 -0.44
C CYS A 140 23.46 -0.20 -0.94
N PRO A 141 22.53 -1.07 -0.53
CA PRO A 141 21.22 -1.20 -1.19
C PRO A 141 20.24 -0.04 -0.92
N HIS A 142 20.55 0.82 0.05
CA HIS A 142 19.74 1.97 0.43
C HIS A 142 20.33 3.30 -0.08
N ALA A 143 19.55 4.37 0.04
CA ALA A 143 20.03 5.71 -0.26
C ALA A 143 21.07 6.15 0.80
N THR A 144 22.17 6.74 0.34
CA THR A 144 23.28 7.17 1.19
C THR A 144 23.89 8.42 0.61
N PHE A 145 24.03 9.47 1.41
CA PHE A 145 24.61 10.72 0.93
C PHE A 145 26.09 10.56 0.57
N ASN A 146 26.46 11.08 -0.59
CA ASN A 146 27.81 11.04 -1.14
C ASN A 146 28.38 12.46 -1.21
N SER A 147 29.21 12.80 -0.23
CA SER A 147 29.80 14.13 -0.09
C SER A 147 30.71 14.50 -1.27
N GLY A 148 31.45 13.54 -1.83
CA GLY A 148 32.31 13.77 -2.99
C GLY A 148 31.53 14.15 -4.25
N ASN A 149 30.48 13.39 -4.57
CA ASN A 149 29.60 13.70 -5.71
C ASN A 149 28.86 15.03 -5.51
N PHE A 150 28.39 15.28 -4.29
CA PHE A 150 27.78 16.55 -3.91
C PHE A 150 28.75 17.72 -4.15
N ALA A 151 29.97 17.66 -3.62
CA ALA A 151 30.95 18.75 -3.73
C ALA A 151 31.28 19.09 -5.19
N VAL A 152 31.42 18.07 -6.05
CA VAL A 152 31.65 18.25 -7.49
C VAL A 152 30.48 18.96 -8.17
N TYR A 153 29.24 18.56 -7.85
CA TYR A 153 28.06 19.18 -8.45
C TYR A 153 27.78 20.58 -7.90
N ALA A 154 27.87 20.76 -6.58
CA ALA A 154 27.66 22.03 -5.89
C ALA A 154 28.57 23.14 -6.43
N LYS A 155 29.86 22.85 -6.67
CA LYS A 155 30.81 23.80 -7.28
C LYS A 155 30.36 24.30 -8.67
N ARG A 156 29.61 23.49 -9.42
CA ARG A 156 29.07 23.86 -10.74
C ARG A 156 27.71 24.54 -10.64
N ARG A 157 26.89 24.14 -9.66
CA ARG A 157 25.50 24.56 -9.47
C ARG A 157 25.35 25.88 -8.72
N PHE A 158 26.26 26.19 -7.80
CA PHE A 158 26.25 27.39 -6.97
C PHE A 158 27.53 28.21 -7.20
N THR A 159 27.38 29.49 -7.55
CA THR A 159 28.51 30.40 -7.79
C THR A 159 28.86 31.16 -6.51
N GLY A 160 29.81 30.65 -5.72
CA GLY A 160 30.32 31.35 -4.53
C GLY A 160 31.00 30.41 -3.51
N SER A 161 32.05 30.87 -2.85
CA SER A 161 32.74 30.10 -1.79
C SER A 161 31.91 29.92 -0.52
N ALA A 162 30.94 30.81 -0.27
CA ALA A 162 30.10 30.82 0.92
C ALA A 162 29.14 29.61 1.00
N THR A 163 28.56 29.19 -0.14
CA THR A 163 27.63 28.06 -0.19
C THR A 163 28.32 26.73 0.14
N SER A 164 29.51 26.49 -0.42
CA SER A 164 30.30 25.30 -0.11
C SER A 164 30.71 25.25 1.37
N ALA A 165 31.08 26.39 1.96
CA ALA A 165 31.40 26.47 3.38
C ALA A 165 30.17 26.31 4.28
N ALA A 166 28.99 26.76 3.85
CA ALA A 166 27.73 26.55 4.57
C ALA A 166 27.33 25.09 4.60
N VAL A 167 27.41 24.40 3.47
CA VAL A 167 27.08 22.96 3.42
C VAL A 167 28.12 22.13 4.18
N GLN A 168 29.41 22.44 4.06
CA GLN A 168 30.43 21.72 4.83
C GLN A 168 30.19 21.83 6.34
N ARG A 169 29.78 23.00 6.83
CA ARG A 169 29.36 23.18 8.24
C ARG A 169 28.18 22.27 8.60
N VAL A 170 27.20 22.13 7.72
CA VAL A 170 26.06 21.21 7.92
C VAL A 170 26.55 19.76 8.00
N LEU A 171 27.45 19.35 7.11
CA LEU A 171 27.97 17.98 7.07
C LEU A 171 28.83 17.65 8.30
N ASP A 172 29.58 18.62 8.83
CA ASP A 172 30.47 18.45 9.98
C ASP A 172 29.73 18.50 11.33
N GLN A 173 28.49 19.02 11.36
CA GLN A 173 27.70 19.21 12.58
C GLN A 173 26.37 18.42 12.50
N PRO A 174 26.26 17.26 13.16
CA PRO A 174 25.10 16.35 13.07
C PRO A 174 23.73 17.00 13.34
N GLU A 175 23.69 18.01 14.21
CA GLU A 175 22.48 18.73 14.62
C GLU A 175 22.09 19.89 13.68
N SER A 176 22.88 20.15 12.64
CA SER A 176 22.56 21.19 11.66
C SER A 176 21.22 20.90 10.96
N ARG A 177 20.41 21.94 10.81
CA ARG A 177 19.12 21.86 10.11
C ARG A 177 19.32 21.83 8.60
N VAL A 178 18.62 20.92 7.95
CA VAL A 178 18.36 20.86 6.51
C VAL A 178 16.85 20.80 6.29
N TYR A 179 16.41 21.01 5.05
CA TYR A 179 14.98 21.12 4.72
C TYR A 179 14.65 20.15 3.59
N LEU A 180 13.61 19.35 3.78
CA LEU A 180 13.05 18.48 2.76
C LEU A 180 11.86 19.15 2.10
N PHE A 181 11.76 19.06 0.79
CA PHE A 181 10.65 19.65 0.03
C PHE A 181 10.18 18.72 -1.08
N ASP A 182 8.89 18.82 -1.40
CA ASP A 182 8.29 18.24 -2.61
C ASP A 182 8.30 19.30 -3.71
N THR A 183 7.98 18.90 -4.94
CA THR A 183 7.89 19.80 -6.09
C THR A 183 6.55 19.63 -6.80
N THR A 184 6.00 20.73 -7.28
CA THR A 184 4.94 20.73 -8.29
C THR A 184 5.43 21.54 -9.48
N GLY A 185 5.19 21.10 -10.71
CA GLY A 185 5.76 21.78 -11.85
C GLY A 185 5.29 21.31 -13.19
N VAL A 186 5.93 21.85 -14.22
CA VAL A 186 5.65 21.59 -15.62
C VAL A 186 6.93 21.31 -16.40
N PHE A 187 6.79 20.51 -17.44
CA PHE A 187 7.79 20.32 -18.47
C PHE A 187 7.29 20.89 -19.79
N CYS A 188 8.14 21.60 -20.53
CA CYS A 188 7.87 22.13 -21.85
C CYS A 188 8.94 21.64 -22.82
N ALA A 189 8.50 20.97 -23.88
CA ALA A 189 9.35 20.55 -24.99
C ALA A 189 9.27 21.58 -26.13
N GLU A 190 9.65 21.15 -27.33
CA GLU A 190 9.62 21.97 -28.54
C GLU A 190 8.21 22.28 -29.06
N ASP A 191 7.18 21.66 -28.51
CA ASP A 191 5.75 21.89 -28.81
C ASP A 191 5.14 23.06 -28.03
N ALA A 192 5.88 23.63 -27.07
CA ALA A 192 5.42 24.66 -26.12
C ALA A 192 4.16 24.27 -25.33
N ILE A 193 3.89 22.98 -25.17
CA ILE A 193 2.85 22.49 -24.27
C ILE A 193 3.45 22.38 -22.87
N ALA A 194 2.78 22.97 -21.88
CA ALA A 194 3.15 22.84 -20.48
C ALA A 194 2.56 21.54 -19.91
N TYR A 195 3.33 20.46 -19.97
CA TYR A 195 2.97 19.16 -19.42
C TYR A 195 3.07 19.18 -17.89
N PRO A 196 1.98 19.05 -17.14
CA PRO A 196 2.04 19.06 -15.69
C PRO A 196 2.71 17.78 -15.18
N LEU A 197 3.53 17.92 -14.15
CA LEU A 197 4.31 16.83 -13.56
C LEU A 197 3.64 16.32 -12.29
N ASN A 198 3.63 14.99 -12.14
CA ASN A 198 3.18 14.36 -10.90
C ASN A 198 4.05 14.84 -9.72
N SER A 199 3.40 15.33 -8.66
CA SER A 199 4.07 15.87 -7.46
C SER A 199 4.26 14.83 -6.33
N THR A 200 3.48 13.75 -6.33
CA THR A 200 3.48 12.73 -5.27
C THR A 200 3.41 11.30 -5.83
N GLY A 201 3.69 10.31 -4.99
CA GLY A 201 3.58 8.90 -5.33
C GLY A 201 4.75 8.31 -6.13
N ALA A 202 4.51 7.17 -6.77
CA ALA A 202 5.54 6.48 -7.56
C ALA A 202 5.89 7.25 -8.84
N GLU A 203 4.90 7.95 -9.41
CA GLU A 203 4.99 8.65 -10.69
C GLU A 203 5.62 10.05 -10.60
N THR A 204 6.07 10.47 -9.40
CA THR A 204 6.66 11.79 -9.17
C THR A 204 7.69 12.16 -10.24
N GLY A 205 7.64 13.40 -10.71
CA GLY A 205 8.68 13.99 -11.54
C GLY A 205 8.66 13.60 -13.02
N TRP A 206 7.65 12.88 -13.50
CA TRP A 206 7.31 12.81 -14.93
C TRP A 206 5.84 13.18 -15.15
N ARG A 207 5.49 13.49 -16.40
CA ARG A 207 4.20 14.08 -16.78
C ARG A 207 3.00 13.22 -16.38
N HIS A 208 1.87 13.87 -16.10
CA HIS A 208 0.60 13.16 -15.96
C HIS A 208 0.23 12.48 -17.29
N LEU A 209 0.02 11.17 -17.24
CA LEU A 209 -0.58 10.42 -18.33
C LEU A 209 -2.02 10.05 -17.99
N ALA A 210 -2.89 10.19 -18.97
CA ALA A 210 -4.22 9.62 -18.98
C ALA A 210 -4.17 8.08 -18.98
N ALA A 211 -5.27 7.43 -19.37
CA ALA A 211 -5.29 5.98 -19.55
C ALA A 211 -4.29 5.55 -20.64
N LEU A 212 -3.70 4.35 -20.48
CA LEU A 212 -2.77 3.81 -21.46
C LEU A 212 -3.55 3.40 -22.72
N THR A 213 -3.26 4.06 -23.84
CA THR A 213 -3.84 3.75 -25.15
C THR A 213 -2.83 2.99 -26.02
N PRO A 214 -3.28 2.27 -27.07
CA PRO A 214 -2.39 1.71 -28.08
C PRO A 214 -1.34 2.72 -28.56
N ASP A 215 -1.76 3.92 -28.95
CA ASP A 215 -0.85 4.97 -29.44
C ASP A 215 0.23 5.38 -28.43
N THR A 216 -0.14 5.52 -27.15
CA THR A 216 0.81 5.90 -26.10
C THR A 216 1.87 4.80 -25.89
N ILE A 217 1.44 3.54 -25.92
CA ILE A 217 2.34 2.39 -25.79
C ILE A 217 3.21 2.24 -27.05
N ARG A 218 2.63 2.43 -28.24
CA ARG A 218 3.34 2.40 -29.52
C ARG A 218 4.49 3.41 -29.55
N SER A 219 4.23 4.65 -29.17
CA SER A 219 5.28 5.70 -29.11
C SER A 219 6.42 5.32 -28.15
N THR A 220 6.09 4.66 -27.03
CA THR A 220 7.08 4.15 -26.08
C THR A 220 7.92 3.01 -26.69
N ILE A 221 7.30 2.10 -27.44
CA ILE A 221 7.97 1.00 -28.16
C ILE A 221 8.90 1.55 -29.25
N GLU A 222 8.44 2.50 -30.05
CA GLU A 222 9.20 3.13 -31.13
C GLU A 222 10.50 3.73 -30.60
N THR A 223 10.42 4.57 -29.57
CA THR A 223 11.59 5.22 -28.98
C THR A 223 12.55 4.25 -28.26
N ALA A 224 12.03 3.22 -27.60
CA ALA A 224 12.86 2.21 -26.95
C ALA A 224 13.57 1.28 -27.96
N SER A 225 12.90 0.95 -29.06
CA SER A 225 13.48 0.15 -30.14
C SER A 225 14.52 0.93 -30.94
N ASP A 226 14.29 2.22 -31.21
CA ASP A 226 15.31 3.12 -31.76
C ASP A 226 16.57 3.15 -30.88
N TYR A 227 16.40 3.26 -29.56
CA TYR A 227 17.54 3.21 -28.64
C TYR A 227 18.38 1.93 -28.81
N LEU A 228 17.73 0.76 -28.88
CA LEU A 228 18.41 -0.52 -29.12
C LEU A 228 19.09 -0.55 -30.49
N GLY A 229 18.42 -0.10 -31.55
CA GLY A 229 18.99 0.00 -32.90
C GLY A 229 20.27 0.83 -32.94
N ARG A 230 20.29 1.96 -32.24
CA ARG A 230 21.47 2.83 -32.10
C ARG A 230 22.62 2.19 -31.32
N GLN A 231 22.35 1.16 -30.51
CA GLN A 231 23.42 0.42 -29.82
C GLN A 231 24.15 -0.56 -30.75
N VAL A 232 23.57 -0.93 -31.91
CA VAL A 232 24.20 -1.88 -32.83
C VAL A 232 25.26 -1.19 -33.67
N GLN A 233 26.52 -1.53 -33.41
CA GLN A 233 27.67 -1.00 -34.16
C GLN A 233 27.69 -1.51 -35.61
N THR A 234 28.60 -0.96 -36.42
CA THR A 234 28.81 -1.41 -37.80
C THR A 234 29.28 -2.87 -37.88
N SER A 235 29.96 -3.37 -36.85
CA SER A 235 30.33 -4.78 -36.70
C SER A 235 29.15 -5.72 -36.41
N GLY A 236 27.97 -5.17 -36.09
CA GLY A 236 26.83 -5.90 -35.56
C GLY A 236 26.87 -6.13 -34.04
N GLN A 237 28.02 -5.90 -33.39
CA GLN A 237 28.11 -6.01 -31.94
C GLN A 237 27.40 -4.84 -31.23
N PHE A 238 26.66 -5.11 -30.15
CA PHE A 238 26.03 -4.05 -29.37
C PHE A 238 27.05 -3.26 -28.53
N ILE A 239 26.79 -1.98 -28.34
CA ILE A 239 27.20 -1.29 -27.13
C ILE A 239 26.30 -1.78 -26.00
N TYR A 240 26.89 -2.47 -25.02
CA TYR A 240 26.11 -3.25 -24.05
C TYR A 240 25.19 -2.39 -23.15
N GLY A 241 25.58 -1.14 -22.90
CA GLY A 241 24.77 -0.19 -22.14
C GLY A 241 25.60 0.91 -21.49
N TYR A 242 24.94 1.72 -20.67
CA TYR A 242 25.52 2.90 -20.03
C TYR A 242 25.08 3.07 -18.57
N PHE A 243 25.93 3.78 -17.81
CA PHE A 243 25.58 4.43 -16.55
C PHE A 243 25.27 5.91 -16.81
N PRO A 244 23.98 6.31 -16.94
CA PRO A 244 23.60 7.64 -17.46
C PRO A 244 24.01 8.81 -16.57
N CYS A 245 24.13 8.60 -15.25
CA CYS A 245 24.60 9.63 -14.32
C CYS A 245 25.99 10.16 -14.67
N PHE A 246 26.83 9.35 -15.35
CA PHE A 246 28.21 9.71 -15.71
C PHE A 246 28.51 9.59 -17.20
N ASP A 247 27.55 9.15 -18.01
CA ASP A 247 27.73 8.81 -19.43
C ASP A 247 28.88 7.83 -19.68
N ARG A 248 28.98 6.80 -18.82
CA ARG A 248 30.04 5.77 -18.91
C ARG A 248 29.51 4.50 -19.54
N PRO A 249 30.21 3.90 -20.52
CA PRO A 249 29.82 2.63 -21.11
C PRO A 249 30.03 1.47 -20.12
N ILE A 250 29.28 0.40 -20.31
CA ILE A 250 29.44 -0.87 -19.60
C ILE A 250 30.37 -1.77 -20.41
N ASN A 251 31.55 -2.08 -19.86
CA ASN A 251 32.63 -2.77 -20.59
C ASN A 251 32.58 -4.30 -20.47
N THR A 252 31.44 -4.87 -20.10
CA THR A 252 31.20 -6.32 -20.10
C THR A 252 30.28 -6.67 -21.25
N TYR A 253 30.45 -7.86 -21.82
CA TYR A 253 29.59 -8.32 -22.91
C TYR A 253 29.02 -9.70 -22.57
N ASN A 254 27.73 -9.89 -22.80
CA ASN A 254 27.03 -11.15 -22.61
C ASN A 254 26.41 -11.57 -23.94
N THR A 255 26.83 -12.72 -24.47
CA THR A 255 26.40 -13.20 -25.80
C THR A 255 24.93 -13.61 -25.84
N LEU A 256 24.38 -14.16 -24.74
CA LEU A 256 22.95 -14.45 -24.60
C LEU A 256 22.13 -13.17 -24.80
N ARG A 257 22.58 -12.07 -24.18
CA ARG A 257 21.88 -10.77 -24.26
C ARG A 257 21.96 -10.10 -25.62
N HIS A 258 22.96 -10.41 -26.43
CA HIS A 258 22.96 -10.00 -27.83
C HIS A 258 21.77 -10.63 -28.58
N ALA A 259 21.55 -11.93 -28.40
CA ALA A 259 20.48 -12.65 -29.08
C ALA A 259 19.10 -12.23 -28.59
N SER A 260 18.87 -12.15 -27.27
CA SER A 260 17.56 -11.75 -26.72
C SER A 260 17.21 -10.30 -27.07
N SER A 261 18.19 -9.38 -27.11
CA SER A 261 17.91 -7.98 -27.46
C SER A 261 17.58 -7.88 -28.95
N THR A 262 18.26 -8.65 -29.79
CA THR A 262 17.93 -8.77 -31.23
C THR A 262 16.53 -9.34 -31.43
N TYR A 263 16.12 -10.36 -30.66
CA TYR A 263 14.74 -10.88 -30.67
C TYR A 263 13.72 -9.77 -30.38
N SER A 264 13.91 -8.98 -29.32
CA SER A 264 12.98 -7.89 -28.99
C SER A 264 12.95 -6.78 -30.05
N MET A 265 14.07 -6.52 -30.73
CA MET A 265 14.11 -5.58 -31.86
C MET A 265 13.30 -6.09 -33.05
N ILE A 266 13.35 -7.39 -33.35
CA ILE A 266 12.53 -8.00 -34.41
C ILE A 266 11.05 -7.92 -34.05
N GLU A 267 10.69 -8.14 -32.78
CA GLU A 267 9.31 -7.95 -32.33
C GLU A 267 8.82 -6.51 -32.51
N ALA A 268 9.68 -5.53 -32.22
CA ALA A 268 9.38 -4.12 -32.41
C ALA A 268 9.27 -3.78 -33.90
N TRP A 269 10.20 -4.23 -34.73
CA TRP A 269 10.15 -4.01 -36.19
C TRP A 269 8.88 -4.59 -36.82
N ALA A 270 8.41 -5.75 -36.35
CA ALA A 270 7.14 -6.33 -36.80
C ALA A 270 5.91 -5.46 -36.48
N LEU A 271 6.03 -4.50 -35.56
CA LEU A 271 5.00 -3.53 -35.21
C LEU A 271 5.22 -2.17 -35.87
N THR A 272 6.48 -1.71 -35.93
CA THR A 272 6.82 -0.34 -36.35
C THR A 272 7.16 -0.23 -37.82
N GLU A 273 7.60 -1.32 -38.44
CA GLU A 273 8.10 -1.37 -39.83
C GLU A 273 9.24 -0.37 -40.10
N ASP A 274 10.03 -0.04 -39.07
CA ASP A 274 11.15 0.90 -39.19
C ASP A 274 12.36 0.27 -39.90
N GLU A 275 12.73 0.81 -41.06
CA GLU A 275 13.84 0.32 -41.89
C GLU A 275 15.22 0.54 -41.26
N THR A 276 15.38 1.58 -40.43
CA THR A 276 16.65 1.83 -39.72
C THR A 276 16.88 0.76 -38.65
N LEU A 277 15.81 0.40 -37.92
CA LEU A 277 15.79 -0.69 -36.97
C LEU A 277 16.06 -2.02 -37.68
N LYS A 278 15.43 -2.27 -38.84
CA LYS A 278 15.69 -3.47 -39.66
C LYS A 278 17.16 -3.60 -40.05
N ALA A 279 17.77 -2.52 -40.53
CA ALA A 279 19.19 -2.52 -40.87
C ALA A 279 20.08 -2.82 -39.66
N ALA A 280 19.70 -2.38 -38.45
CA ALA A 280 20.40 -2.72 -37.22
C ALA A 280 20.22 -4.20 -36.84
N ILE A 281 19.01 -4.73 -36.94
CA ILE A 281 18.70 -6.17 -36.75
C ILE A 281 19.58 -7.03 -37.65
N ASP A 282 19.69 -6.68 -38.93
CA ASP A 282 20.45 -7.48 -39.90
C ASP A 282 21.94 -7.55 -39.57
N ARG A 283 22.53 -6.42 -39.11
CA ARG A 283 23.91 -6.41 -38.63
C ARG A 283 24.07 -7.25 -37.37
N ALA A 284 23.15 -7.14 -36.41
CA ALA A 284 23.19 -7.92 -35.18
C ALA A 284 23.10 -9.42 -35.47
N LEU A 285 22.13 -9.84 -36.30
CA LEU A 285 22.00 -11.23 -36.75
C LEU A 285 23.26 -11.71 -37.49
N GLY A 286 23.85 -10.88 -38.36
CA GLY A 286 25.11 -11.20 -39.02
C GLY A 286 26.24 -11.51 -38.03
N TYR A 287 26.40 -10.69 -37.00
CA TYR A 287 27.38 -10.94 -35.93
C TYR A 287 27.05 -12.22 -35.16
N LEU A 288 25.77 -12.42 -34.81
CA LEU A 288 25.31 -13.61 -34.10
C LEU A 288 25.63 -14.91 -34.87
N THR A 289 25.27 -14.98 -36.15
CA THR A 289 25.37 -16.21 -36.95
C THR A 289 26.77 -16.47 -37.48
N GLN A 290 27.57 -15.43 -37.74
CA GLN A 290 28.91 -15.58 -38.34
C GLN A 290 30.02 -15.61 -37.28
N VAL A 291 29.83 -14.92 -36.15
CA VAL A 291 30.88 -14.75 -35.13
C VAL A 291 30.60 -15.60 -33.90
N LEU A 292 29.39 -15.53 -33.33
CA LEU A 292 29.11 -16.10 -32.01
C LEU A 292 28.65 -17.57 -32.06
N ILE A 293 27.89 -17.97 -33.08
CA ILE A 293 27.44 -19.35 -33.26
C ILE A 293 28.51 -20.13 -34.04
N LYS A 294 28.85 -21.33 -33.55
CA LYS A 294 29.84 -22.22 -34.16
C LYS A 294 29.26 -23.60 -34.47
N PRO A 295 29.65 -24.22 -35.60
CA PRO A 295 29.22 -25.57 -35.96
C PRO A 295 30.00 -26.63 -35.16
N TYR A 296 29.35 -27.76 -34.90
CA TYR A 296 29.88 -28.93 -34.21
C TYR A 296 29.38 -30.22 -34.88
N THR A 297 30.14 -31.30 -34.71
CA THR A 297 29.68 -32.66 -35.03
C THR A 297 29.50 -33.42 -33.72
N LEU A 298 28.30 -33.94 -33.48
CA LEU A 298 27.99 -34.73 -32.28
C LEU A 298 28.60 -36.14 -32.35
N PRO A 299 28.74 -36.86 -31.22
CA PRO A 299 29.32 -38.21 -31.21
C PRO A 299 28.62 -39.23 -32.11
N ASP A 300 27.34 -39.03 -32.42
CA ASP A 300 26.56 -39.87 -33.33
C ASP A 300 26.74 -39.49 -34.83
N GLY A 301 27.59 -38.49 -35.12
CA GLY A 301 27.87 -37.98 -36.46
C GLY A 301 26.90 -36.91 -36.95
N SER A 302 25.88 -36.56 -36.18
CA SER A 302 24.92 -35.52 -36.58
C SER A 302 25.48 -34.11 -36.44
N ALA A 303 25.00 -33.19 -37.28
CA ALA A 303 25.40 -31.80 -37.26
C ALA A 303 24.67 -31.02 -36.16
N ALA A 304 25.42 -30.25 -35.37
CA ALA A 304 24.91 -29.33 -34.37
C ALA A 304 25.56 -27.95 -34.52
N ALA A 305 24.96 -26.96 -33.88
CA ALA A 305 25.56 -25.65 -33.71
C ALA A 305 25.36 -25.17 -32.27
N PHE A 306 26.30 -24.38 -31.77
CA PHE A 306 26.21 -23.80 -30.44
C PHE A 306 26.64 -22.34 -30.42
N LEU A 307 25.95 -21.52 -29.62
CA LEU A 307 26.41 -20.21 -29.19
C LEU A 307 27.58 -20.39 -28.20
N LEU A 308 28.73 -19.81 -28.54
CA LEU A 308 29.88 -19.76 -27.63
C LEU A 308 29.88 -18.48 -26.80
N ASP A 309 29.87 -18.63 -25.48
CA ASP A 309 29.91 -17.49 -24.56
C ASP A 309 31.34 -17.09 -24.19
N THR A 310 31.48 -15.90 -23.59
CA THR A 310 32.75 -15.39 -23.06
C THR A 310 33.27 -16.33 -21.97
N GLY A 311 34.31 -17.10 -22.27
CA GLY A 311 34.84 -18.14 -21.37
C GLY A 311 34.88 -19.55 -21.99
N ASN A 312 34.57 -19.70 -23.28
CA ASN A 312 34.61 -20.98 -23.99
C ASN A 312 33.64 -22.03 -23.38
N GLU A 313 32.46 -21.55 -22.99
CA GLU A 313 31.34 -22.36 -22.48
C GLU A 313 30.17 -22.32 -23.46
N ILE A 314 29.41 -23.40 -23.50
CA ILE A 314 28.11 -23.48 -24.17
C ILE A 314 27.04 -23.44 -23.09
N LYS A 315 26.16 -22.45 -23.13
CA LYS A 315 25.07 -22.28 -22.16
C LYS A 315 23.74 -22.56 -22.84
N LEU A 316 22.90 -23.41 -22.24
CA LEU A 316 21.61 -23.82 -22.80
C LEU A 316 20.74 -22.61 -23.17
N GLY A 317 20.52 -21.69 -22.21
CA GLY A 317 19.72 -20.49 -22.42
C GLY A 317 20.20 -19.62 -23.58
N GLY A 318 21.52 -19.50 -23.75
CA GLY A 318 22.13 -18.76 -24.86
C GLY A 318 21.76 -19.33 -26.23
N ASN A 319 21.80 -20.65 -26.38
CA ASN A 319 21.38 -21.33 -27.61
C ASN A 319 19.88 -21.13 -27.87
N ALA A 320 19.08 -21.23 -26.81
CA ALA A 320 17.64 -21.09 -26.87
C ALA A 320 17.19 -19.71 -27.37
N VAL A 321 17.78 -18.63 -26.84
CA VAL A 321 17.43 -17.27 -27.29
C VAL A 321 17.96 -16.96 -28.70
N CYS A 322 19.06 -17.59 -29.15
CA CYS A 322 19.48 -17.52 -30.55
C CYS A 322 18.43 -18.14 -31.47
N LEU A 323 17.93 -19.31 -31.07
CA LEU A 323 16.86 -20.01 -31.79
C LEU A 323 15.62 -19.13 -31.88
N LEU A 324 15.20 -18.49 -30.77
CA LEU A 324 14.06 -17.56 -30.73
C LEU A 324 14.24 -16.37 -31.68
N ALA A 325 15.39 -15.70 -31.66
CA ALA A 325 15.68 -14.56 -32.53
C ALA A 325 15.59 -14.93 -34.01
N LEU A 326 16.22 -16.05 -34.40
CA LEU A 326 16.25 -16.51 -35.79
C LEU A 326 14.89 -17.05 -36.27
N VAL A 327 14.15 -17.74 -35.41
CA VAL A 327 12.77 -18.16 -35.71
C VAL A 327 11.89 -16.92 -35.92
N LYS A 328 11.95 -15.94 -35.01
CA LYS A 328 11.14 -14.74 -35.10
C LYS A 328 11.46 -13.93 -36.36
N TYR A 329 12.72 -13.82 -36.73
CA TYR A 329 13.14 -13.18 -37.98
C TYR A 329 12.55 -13.92 -39.20
N SER A 330 12.64 -15.24 -39.22
CA SER A 330 12.10 -16.08 -40.30
C SER A 330 10.58 -15.96 -40.41
N GLU A 331 9.86 -15.94 -39.28
CA GLU A 331 8.41 -15.73 -39.23
C GLU A 331 7.99 -14.38 -39.81
N VAL A 332 8.67 -13.29 -39.44
CA VAL A 332 8.28 -11.93 -39.84
C VAL A 332 8.69 -11.62 -41.28
N THR A 333 9.81 -12.17 -41.76
CA THR A 333 10.29 -11.96 -43.14
C THR A 333 9.79 -12.97 -44.15
N GLY A 334 9.29 -14.13 -43.69
CA GLY A 334 8.98 -15.27 -44.55
C GLY A 334 10.21 -15.98 -45.13
N SER A 335 11.42 -15.68 -44.64
CA SER A 335 12.66 -16.28 -45.14
C SER A 335 12.96 -17.62 -44.48
N ASP A 336 13.41 -18.59 -45.27
CA ASP A 336 13.90 -19.91 -44.82
C ASP A 336 15.43 -19.97 -44.69
N HIS A 337 16.13 -18.85 -44.92
CA HIS A 337 17.59 -18.77 -45.02
C HIS A 337 18.32 -19.40 -43.81
N TYR A 338 17.78 -19.20 -42.60
CA TYR A 338 18.38 -19.69 -41.37
C TYR A 338 17.91 -21.09 -40.96
N LEU A 339 16.99 -21.73 -41.69
CA LEU A 339 16.42 -23.03 -41.31
C LEU A 339 17.48 -24.12 -41.06
N PRO A 340 18.54 -24.27 -41.90
CA PRO A 340 19.60 -25.24 -41.60
C PRO A 340 20.33 -24.97 -40.28
N LEU A 341 20.56 -23.69 -39.95
CA LEU A 341 21.22 -23.29 -38.70
C LEU A 341 20.29 -23.50 -37.49
N LEU A 342 19.00 -23.22 -37.64
CA LEU A 342 17.97 -23.45 -36.62
C LEU A 342 17.88 -24.93 -36.25
N GLU A 343 17.83 -25.82 -37.24
CA GLU A 343 17.81 -27.27 -37.00
C GLU A 343 19.13 -27.75 -36.34
N ALA A 344 20.28 -27.17 -36.69
CA ALA A 344 21.55 -27.48 -36.04
C ALA A 344 21.62 -27.00 -34.58
N LEU A 345 21.11 -25.80 -34.27
CA LEU A 345 20.99 -25.32 -32.89
C LEU A 345 20.04 -26.20 -32.06
N ALA A 346 18.88 -26.56 -32.63
CA ALA A 346 17.92 -27.44 -31.99
C ALA A 346 18.48 -28.86 -31.75
N ASN A 347 19.26 -29.40 -32.69
CA ASN A 347 20.03 -30.64 -32.49
C ASN A 347 20.97 -30.52 -31.29
N GLY A 348 21.72 -29.42 -31.17
CA GLY A 348 22.62 -29.17 -30.05
C GLY A 348 21.88 -29.08 -28.71
N MET A 349 20.72 -28.41 -28.68
CA MET A 349 19.88 -28.33 -27.49
C MET A 349 19.25 -29.68 -27.11
N ALA A 350 18.82 -30.47 -28.10
CA ALA A 350 18.31 -31.82 -27.87
C ALA A 350 19.39 -32.77 -27.34
N TRP A 351 20.65 -32.61 -27.77
CA TRP A 351 21.80 -33.32 -27.20
C TRP A 351 22.02 -32.98 -25.71
N MET A 352 21.66 -31.76 -25.31
CA MET A 352 21.72 -31.33 -23.91
C MET A 352 20.54 -31.84 -23.07
N GLN A 353 19.56 -32.55 -23.64
CA GLN A 353 18.45 -33.16 -22.90
C GLN A 353 18.76 -34.61 -22.54
N ASP A 354 18.56 -34.98 -21.28
CA ASP A 354 18.56 -36.38 -20.87
C ASP A 354 17.34 -37.10 -21.46
N PRO A 355 17.53 -38.14 -22.30
CA PRO A 355 16.44 -38.74 -23.06
C PRO A 355 15.45 -39.54 -22.20
N ALA A 356 15.84 -39.92 -20.98
CA ALA A 356 15.04 -40.72 -20.06
C ALA A 356 14.15 -39.86 -19.15
N SER A 357 14.72 -38.80 -18.57
CA SER A 357 14.03 -37.92 -17.61
C SER A 357 13.42 -36.68 -18.26
N GLY A 358 13.90 -36.24 -19.42
CA GLY A 358 13.50 -34.98 -20.05
C GLY A 358 14.19 -33.72 -19.48
N ALA A 359 15.04 -33.88 -18.46
CA ALA A 359 15.81 -32.77 -17.88
C ALA A 359 16.90 -32.27 -18.83
N PHE A 360 17.19 -30.97 -18.82
CA PHE A 360 18.31 -30.41 -19.57
C PHE A 360 19.58 -30.29 -18.71
N VAL A 361 20.73 -30.36 -19.39
CA VAL A 361 22.03 -29.91 -18.89
C VAL A 361 22.20 -28.44 -19.22
N HIS A 362 22.67 -27.63 -18.27
CA HIS A 362 22.70 -26.17 -18.44
C HIS A 362 23.99 -25.67 -19.11
N VAL A 363 25.13 -26.33 -18.88
CA VAL A 363 26.43 -25.86 -19.37
C VAL A 363 27.33 -27.00 -19.82
N LEU A 364 27.86 -26.88 -21.05
CA LEU A 364 28.90 -27.77 -21.59
C LEU A 364 30.23 -27.04 -21.75
N ASN A 365 31.33 -27.80 -21.74
CA ASN A 365 32.63 -27.33 -22.21
C ASN A 365 32.60 -27.23 -23.74
N ALA A 366 32.97 -26.07 -24.30
CA ALA A 366 32.91 -25.87 -25.75
C ALA A 366 33.94 -26.69 -26.55
N HIS A 367 35.00 -27.18 -25.91
CA HIS A 367 36.04 -27.94 -26.60
C HIS A 367 35.63 -29.38 -26.91
N ASP A 368 34.98 -30.07 -25.97
CA ASP A 368 34.71 -31.51 -26.04
C ASP A 368 33.25 -31.89 -25.76
N LEU A 369 32.37 -30.90 -25.54
CA LEU A 369 30.96 -31.07 -25.21
C LEU A 369 30.69 -31.85 -23.90
N SER A 370 31.71 -32.05 -23.07
CA SER A 370 31.52 -32.64 -21.75
C SER A 370 30.69 -31.73 -20.84
N VAL A 371 29.89 -32.33 -19.96
CA VAL A 371 29.07 -31.57 -19.00
C VAL A 371 29.98 -30.80 -18.05
N LYS A 372 29.88 -29.48 -18.09
CA LYS A 372 30.62 -28.59 -17.18
C LYS A 372 29.82 -28.33 -15.91
N GLU A 373 28.54 -28.03 -16.08
CA GLU A 373 27.64 -27.75 -14.97
C GLU A 373 26.24 -28.25 -15.33
N PRO A 374 25.73 -29.30 -14.65
CA PRO A 374 24.44 -29.90 -14.99
C PRO A 374 23.29 -28.92 -14.78
N PHE A 375 23.35 -28.10 -13.72
CA PHE A 375 22.34 -27.09 -13.40
C PHE A 375 23.03 -25.78 -12.99
N ARG A 376 22.66 -24.67 -13.64
CA ARG A 376 23.17 -23.33 -13.30
C ARG A 376 22.08 -22.38 -12.87
N ILE A 377 21.01 -22.29 -13.64
CA ILE A 377 19.88 -21.40 -13.38
C ILE A 377 18.62 -21.92 -14.07
N ILE A 378 17.52 -21.95 -13.34
CA ILE A 378 16.25 -22.58 -13.77
C ILE A 378 15.64 -21.96 -15.04
N TYR A 379 15.90 -20.67 -15.32
CA TYR A 379 15.37 -19.99 -16.51
C TYR A 379 15.80 -20.63 -17.84
N TYR A 380 16.95 -21.32 -17.86
CA TYR A 380 17.46 -21.95 -19.09
C TYR A 380 16.54 -23.07 -19.60
N ASP A 381 15.85 -23.75 -18.68
CA ASP A 381 14.88 -24.79 -19.03
C ASP A 381 13.70 -24.22 -19.80
N GLY A 382 13.13 -23.11 -19.29
CA GLY A 382 12.01 -22.40 -19.92
C GLY A 382 12.40 -21.79 -21.26
N GLU A 383 13.57 -21.15 -21.35
CA GLU A 383 14.12 -20.60 -22.59
C GLU A 383 14.25 -21.71 -23.64
N ALA A 384 14.85 -22.86 -23.29
CA ALA A 384 15.09 -23.97 -24.20
C ALA A 384 13.80 -24.57 -24.75
N ALA A 385 12.85 -24.89 -23.87
CA ALA A 385 11.55 -25.41 -24.28
C ALA A 385 10.81 -24.39 -25.16
N PHE A 386 10.86 -23.09 -24.83
CA PHE A 386 10.24 -22.05 -25.63
C PHE A 386 10.86 -21.92 -27.03
N GLY A 387 12.18 -21.93 -27.13
CA GLY A 387 12.87 -21.90 -28.43
C GLY A 387 12.46 -23.06 -29.33
N LEU A 388 12.44 -24.28 -28.78
CA LEU A 388 12.13 -25.49 -29.54
C LEU A 388 10.68 -25.55 -30.01
N ILE A 389 9.71 -25.13 -29.19
CA ILE A 389 8.29 -25.10 -29.61
C ILE A 389 8.06 -24.04 -30.68
N ARG A 390 8.81 -22.94 -30.65
CA ARG A 390 8.77 -21.91 -31.70
C ARG A 390 9.39 -22.41 -33.01
N LEU A 391 10.49 -23.16 -32.94
CA LEU A 391 11.01 -23.82 -34.14
C LEU A 391 10.01 -24.82 -34.72
N TYR A 392 9.35 -25.63 -33.88
CA TYR A 392 8.29 -26.54 -34.35
C TYR A 392 7.17 -25.81 -35.09
N ALA A 393 6.75 -24.64 -34.61
CA ALA A 393 5.74 -23.82 -35.28
C ALA A 393 6.14 -23.45 -36.72
N LEU A 394 7.43 -23.28 -36.98
CA LEU A 394 8.02 -22.96 -38.29
C LEU A 394 8.29 -24.21 -39.15
N SER A 395 9.04 -25.20 -38.63
CA SER A 395 9.55 -26.33 -39.42
C SER A 395 8.59 -27.53 -39.47
N ARG A 396 7.62 -27.61 -38.56
CA ARG A 396 6.69 -28.75 -38.38
C ARG A 396 7.40 -30.09 -38.15
N ASN A 397 8.67 -30.07 -37.74
CA ASN A 397 9.41 -31.26 -37.38
C ASN A 397 8.97 -31.76 -35.99
N GLU A 398 8.16 -32.82 -35.96
CA GLU A 398 7.60 -33.41 -34.72
C GLU A 398 8.66 -33.80 -33.68
N ARG A 399 9.92 -34.01 -34.09
CA ARG A 399 11.02 -34.25 -33.14
C ARG A 399 11.12 -33.14 -32.09
N TRP A 400 10.96 -31.89 -32.49
CA TRP A 400 11.09 -30.74 -31.57
C TRP A 400 9.94 -30.64 -30.60
N LEU A 401 8.72 -30.95 -31.04
CA LEU A 401 7.57 -31.05 -30.15
C LEU A 401 7.76 -32.16 -29.11
N GLY A 402 8.26 -33.32 -29.52
CA GLY A 402 8.57 -34.42 -28.60
C GLY A 402 9.63 -34.08 -27.53
N VAL A 403 10.64 -33.27 -27.88
CA VAL A 403 11.63 -32.77 -26.90
C VAL A 403 10.96 -31.83 -25.88
N VAL A 404 10.06 -30.95 -26.33
CA VAL A 404 9.32 -30.02 -25.47
C VAL A 404 8.34 -30.75 -24.54
N GLU A 405 7.60 -31.74 -25.05
CA GLU A 405 6.66 -32.54 -24.25
C GLU A 405 7.38 -33.26 -23.11
N LYS A 406 8.54 -33.88 -23.39
CA LYS A 406 9.39 -34.52 -22.37
C LYS A 406 9.89 -33.52 -21.33
N ALA A 407 10.33 -32.34 -21.76
CA ALA A 407 10.77 -31.29 -20.86
C ALA A 407 9.61 -30.83 -19.94
N PHE A 408 8.42 -30.64 -20.49
CA PHE A 408 7.25 -30.23 -19.70
C PHE A 408 6.77 -31.31 -18.74
N ASP A 409 6.82 -32.58 -19.12
CA ASP A 409 6.52 -33.68 -18.19
C ASP A 409 7.50 -33.67 -17.00
N TYR A 410 8.78 -33.39 -17.25
CA TYR A 410 9.76 -33.15 -16.20
C TYR A 410 9.44 -31.91 -15.35
N PHE A 411 9.12 -30.76 -15.98
CA PHE A 411 8.79 -29.51 -15.28
C PHE A 411 7.55 -29.65 -14.39
N ILE A 412 6.55 -30.39 -14.85
CA ILE A 412 5.35 -30.71 -14.07
C ILE A 412 5.72 -31.57 -12.87
N LEU A 413 6.50 -32.64 -13.09
CA LEU A 413 6.96 -33.53 -12.02
C LEU A 413 7.79 -32.80 -10.96
N LYS A 414 8.55 -31.77 -11.35
CA LYS A 414 9.41 -30.97 -10.47
C LYS A 414 8.77 -29.69 -9.94
N GLU A 415 7.51 -29.44 -10.29
CA GLU A 415 6.75 -28.26 -9.86
C GLU A 415 7.41 -26.91 -10.22
N HIS A 416 8.04 -26.82 -11.40
CA HIS A 416 8.78 -25.62 -11.83
C HIS A 416 7.94 -24.34 -11.87
N TRP A 417 6.60 -24.44 -11.93
CA TRP A 417 5.69 -23.28 -11.88
C TRP A 417 5.83 -22.46 -10.58
N ARG A 418 6.41 -23.01 -9.52
CA ARG A 418 6.67 -22.29 -8.25
C ARG A 418 7.70 -21.16 -8.40
N GLU A 419 8.50 -21.17 -9.46
CA GLU A 419 9.48 -20.11 -9.74
C GLU A 419 8.86 -18.86 -10.37
N HIS A 420 7.60 -18.92 -10.81
CA HIS A 420 6.88 -17.81 -11.43
C HIS A 420 7.61 -17.21 -12.65
N ASP A 421 8.14 -18.10 -13.50
CA ASP A 421 8.98 -17.73 -14.64
C ASP A 421 8.16 -17.37 -15.89
N HIS A 422 8.42 -16.19 -16.45
CA HIS A 422 7.87 -15.73 -17.71
C HIS A 422 8.21 -16.63 -18.92
N TRP A 423 9.41 -17.24 -18.99
CA TRP A 423 9.79 -18.11 -20.12
C TRP A 423 8.95 -19.39 -20.16
N LEU A 424 8.74 -20.01 -19.00
CA LEU A 424 7.82 -21.13 -18.85
C LEU A 424 6.39 -20.73 -19.25
N SER A 425 5.96 -19.51 -18.91
CA SER A 425 4.66 -18.99 -19.30
C SER A 425 4.52 -18.79 -20.82
N TYR A 426 5.56 -18.29 -21.49
CA TYR A 426 5.59 -18.20 -22.95
C TYR A 426 5.53 -19.58 -23.58
N CYS A 427 6.34 -20.52 -23.11
CA CYS A 427 6.39 -21.88 -23.67
C CYS A 427 5.06 -22.60 -23.50
N VAL A 428 4.47 -22.59 -22.30
CA VAL A 428 3.19 -23.30 -22.07
C VAL A 428 2.05 -22.68 -22.87
N ASN A 429 2.05 -21.35 -23.06
CA ASN A 429 1.10 -20.68 -23.93
C ASN A 429 1.22 -21.16 -25.39
N GLU A 430 2.43 -21.38 -25.91
CA GLU A 430 2.63 -21.93 -27.26
C GLU A 430 2.31 -23.43 -27.34
N LEU A 431 2.76 -24.22 -26.37
CA LEU A 431 2.55 -25.67 -26.31
C LEU A 431 1.05 -26.00 -26.35
N THR A 432 0.23 -25.28 -25.57
CA THR A 432 -1.22 -25.47 -25.54
C THR A 432 -1.94 -25.21 -26.87
N ARG A 433 -1.29 -24.55 -27.85
CA ARG A 433 -1.83 -24.38 -29.21
C ARG A 433 -1.77 -25.66 -30.03
N TYR A 434 -0.78 -26.51 -29.77
CA TYR A 434 -0.49 -27.73 -30.52
C TYR A 434 -0.84 -29.01 -29.76
N ARG A 435 -0.85 -28.93 -28.43
CA ARG A 435 -1.21 -29.97 -27.48
C ARG A 435 -2.12 -29.38 -26.40
N PRO A 436 -3.43 -29.27 -26.64
CA PRO A 436 -4.38 -28.62 -25.72
C PRO A 436 -4.76 -29.51 -24.53
N ASP A 437 -3.77 -30.17 -23.90
CA ASP A 437 -3.99 -31.02 -22.74
C ASP A 437 -4.15 -30.19 -21.47
N GLU A 438 -5.13 -30.55 -20.64
CA GLU A 438 -5.47 -29.83 -19.39
C GLU A 438 -4.25 -29.64 -18.46
N LYS A 439 -3.33 -30.62 -18.40
CA LYS A 439 -2.13 -30.55 -17.56
C LYS A 439 -1.26 -29.33 -17.85
N TYR A 440 -1.17 -28.90 -19.11
CA TYR A 440 -0.37 -27.74 -19.50
C TYR A 440 -1.07 -26.43 -19.13
N PHE A 441 -2.38 -26.33 -19.29
CA PHE A 441 -3.14 -25.16 -18.83
C PHE A 441 -3.05 -24.98 -17.31
N ARG A 442 -3.18 -26.07 -16.54
CA ARG A 442 -3.02 -26.04 -15.07
C ARG A 442 -1.62 -25.60 -14.64
N PHE A 443 -0.58 -26.07 -15.33
CA PHE A 443 0.78 -25.60 -15.10
C PHE A 443 0.89 -24.08 -15.30
N GLY A 444 0.39 -23.57 -16.42
CA GLY A 444 0.42 -22.13 -16.73
C GLY A 444 -0.36 -21.28 -15.73
N LEU A 445 -1.52 -21.75 -15.26
CA LEU A 445 -2.31 -21.06 -14.24
C LEU A 445 -1.59 -21.03 -12.88
N SER A 446 -1.02 -22.16 -12.48
CA SER A 446 -0.25 -22.29 -11.23
C SER A 446 0.97 -21.37 -11.20
N ASN A 447 1.54 -21.06 -12.37
CA ASN A 447 2.67 -20.15 -12.52
C ASN A 447 2.30 -18.69 -12.17
N VAL A 448 1.02 -18.31 -12.14
CA VAL A 448 0.59 -16.91 -11.92
C VAL A 448 -0.39 -16.73 -10.76
N ALA A 449 -1.32 -17.65 -10.54
CA ALA A 449 -2.46 -17.47 -9.62
C ALA A 449 -2.03 -17.07 -8.18
N GLY A 450 -0.99 -17.71 -7.65
CA GLY A 450 -0.45 -17.40 -6.31
C GLY A 450 0.43 -16.14 -6.23
N TYR A 451 0.72 -15.49 -7.36
CA TYR A 451 1.74 -14.45 -7.45
C TYR A 451 1.19 -13.03 -7.71
N LEU A 452 -0.13 -12.89 -7.90
CA LEU A 452 -0.79 -11.62 -8.23
C LEU A 452 -0.53 -10.52 -7.19
N GLY A 453 -0.53 -10.86 -5.89
CA GLY A 453 -0.23 -9.91 -4.82
C GLY A 453 1.18 -9.33 -4.91
N PHE A 454 2.17 -10.17 -5.25
CA PHE A 454 3.54 -9.72 -5.49
C PHE A 454 3.60 -8.81 -6.73
N VAL A 455 2.93 -9.19 -7.83
CA VAL A 455 2.85 -8.37 -9.04
C VAL A 455 2.23 -6.99 -8.75
N GLN A 456 1.27 -6.88 -7.83
CA GLN A 456 0.66 -5.58 -7.52
C GLN A 456 1.50 -4.74 -6.55
N GLN A 457 2.14 -5.34 -5.55
CA GLN A 457 2.85 -4.61 -4.48
C GLN A 457 4.31 -4.28 -4.83
N ARG A 458 4.85 -4.83 -5.92
CA ARG A 458 6.27 -4.67 -6.27
C ARG A 458 6.61 -3.23 -6.66
N ILE A 459 7.36 -2.55 -5.78
CA ILE A 459 7.87 -1.17 -5.96
C ILE A 459 9.05 -1.03 -6.94
N THR A 460 9.50 -2.09 -7.57
CA THR A 460 10.50 -1.99 -8.66
C THR A 460 9.80 -2.33 -9.95
N THR A 461 10.23 -1.72 -11.05
CA THR A 461 9.64 -1.96 -12.36
C THR A 461 9.58 -3.44 -12.72
N PHE A 462 10.72 -4.15 -12.67
CA PHE A 462 10.81 -5.61 -12.89
C PHE A 462 10.02 -6.05 -14.15
N PRO A 463 10.55 -5.75 -15.36
CA PRO A 463 9.79 -5.80 -16.61
C PRO A 463 9.21 -7.18 -16.96
N THR A 464 9.90 -8.26 -16.58
CA THR A 464 9.46 -9.64 -16.86
C THR A 464 8.12 -10.00 -16.20
N LEU A 465 7.66 -9.24 -15.19
CA LEU A 465 6.32 -9.44 -14.64
C LEU A 465 5.22 -9.10 -15.65
N LEU A 466 5.40 -8.09 -16.50
CA LEU A 466 4.42 -7.79 -17.55
C LEU A 466 4.41 -8.91 -18.61
N GLU A 467 5.60 -9.41 -18.98
CA GLU A 467 5.73 -10.55 -19.90
C GLU A 467 5.00 -11.80 -19.38
N LEU A 468 5.23 -12.15 -18.12
CA LEU A 468 4.52 -13.24 -17.43
C LEU A 468 2.99 -13.06 -17.51
N MET A 469 2.51 -11.87 -17.17
CA MET A 469 1.08 -11.55 -17.18
C MET A 469 0.50 -11.60 -18.60
N MET A 470 1.21 -11.10 -19.61
CA MET A 470 0.74 -11.12 -20.99
C MET A 470 0.70 -12.53 -21.57
N ALA A 471 1.69 -13.37 -21.28
CA ALA A 471 1.67 -14.77 -21.69
C ALA A 471 0.50 -15.54 -21.04
N ALA A 472 0.26 -15.31 -19.75
CA ALA A 472 -0.88 -15.87 -19.04
C ALA A 472 -2.22 -15.35 -19.59
N GLN A 473 -2.32 -14.07 -19.94
CA GLN A 473 -3.54 -13.48 -20.51
C GLN A 473 -3.92 -14.16 -21.84
N GLN A 474 -2.95 -14.43 -22.72
CA GLN A 474 -3.23 -15.13 -23.99
C GLN A 474 -3.72 -16.56 -23.75
N MET A 475 -3.17 -17.25 -22.75
CA MET A 475 -3.62 -18.58 -22.37
C MET A 475 -5.04 -18.54 -21.78
N LEU A 476 -5.36 -17.55 -20.93
CA LEU A 476 -6.72 -17.35 -20.40
C LEU A 476 -7.74 -17.11 -21.51
N ALA A 477 -7.42 -16.23 -22.47
CA ALA A 477 -8.27 -15.98 -23.64
C ALA A 477 -8.49 -17.25 -24.49
N ARG A 478 -7.51 -18.14 -24.55
CA ARG A 478 -7.67 -19.46 -25.21
C ARG A 478 -8.56 -20.40 -24.42
N ILE A 479 -8.42 -20.45 -23.09
CA ILE A 479 -9.30 -21.24 -22.22
C ILE A 479 -10.75 -20.81 -22.42
N GLU A 480 -11.03 -19.50 -22.52
CA GLU A 480 -12.38 -18.97 -22.79
C GLU A 480 -12.98 -19.48 -24.11
N GLN A 481 -12.15 -19.76 -25.12
CA GLN A 481 -12.59 -20.30 -26.41
C GLN A 481 -12.79 -21.82 -26.41
N LEU A 482 -12.41 -22.51 -25.32
CA LEU A 482 -12.46 -23.97 -25.20
C LEU A 482 -13.42 -24.38 -24.07
N PRO A 483 -14.70 -24.68 -24.38
CA PRO A 483 -15.71 -24.98 -23.35
C PRO A 483 -15.33 -26.08 -22.36
N ALA A 484 -14.59 -27.10 -22.81
CA ALA A 484 -14.11 -28.19 -21.96
C ALA A 484 -13.15 -27.72 -20.85
N LEU A 485 -12.48 -26.58 -21.03
CA LEU A 485 -11.48 -26.04 -20.10
C LEU A 485 -12.00 -24.86 -19.26
N HIS A 486 -13.23 -24.39 -19.50
CA HIS A 486 -13.85 -23.31 -18.72
C HIS A 486 -13.77 -23.48 -17.19
N PRO A 487 -13.86 -24.69 -16.60
CA PRO A 487 -13.68 -24.86 -15.17
C PRO A 487 -12.35 -24.31 -14.63
N LEU A 488 -11.28 -24.31 -15.44
CA LEU A 488 -9.97 -23.81 -15.06
C LEU A 488 -9.96 -22.29 -14.81
N LEU A 489 -10.87 -21.52 -15.42
CA LEU A 489 -10.96 -20.07 -15.20
C LEU A 489 -11.32 -19.72 -13.75
N LYS A 490 -11.92 -20.66 -13.00
CA LYS A 490 -12.25 -20.50 -11.58
C LYS A 490 -11.04 -20.65 -10.66
N GLU A 491 -9.91 -21.15 -11.17
CA GLU A 491 -8.68 -21.38 -10.39
C GLU A 491 -7.83 -20.11 -10.25
N ILE A 492 -8.23 -19.03 -10.91
CA ILE A 492 -7.59 -17.72 -10.81
C ILE A 492 -8.64 -16.61 -10.64
N ASP A 493 -8.35 -15.64 -9.77
CA ASP A 493 -9.16 -14.43 -9.67
C ASP A 493 -8.86 -13.53 -10.89
N LEU A 494 -9.73 -13.62 -11.91
CA LEU A 494 -9.60 -12.83 -13.14
C LEU A 494 -9.61 -11.32 -12.88
N GLY A 495 -10.41 -10.85 -11.91
CA GLY A 495 -10.48 -9.44 -11.54
C GLY A 495 -9.16 -8.94 -10.96
N ALA A 496 -8.59 -9.68 -10.01
CA ALA A 496 -7.27 -9.40 -9.45
C ALA A 496 -6.16 -9.50 -10.51
N PHE A 497 -6.25 -10.49 -11.41
CA PHE A 497 -5.30 -10.68 -12.50
C PHE A 497 -5.26 -9.45 -13.43
N TYR A 498 -6.39 -9.01 -13.97
CA TYR A 498 -6.43 -7.87 -14.88
C TYR A 498 -6.05 -6.56 -14.16
N THR A 499 -6.45 -6.39 -12.90
CA THR A 499 -6.01 -5.25 -12.08
C THR A 499 -4.48 -5.22 -11.95
N ALA A 500 -3.87 -6.35 -11.61
CA ALA A 500 -2.42 -6.47 -11.50
C ALA A 500 -1.72 -6.24 -12.85
N LEU A 501 -2.28 -6.74 -13.95
CA LEU A 501 -1.75 -6.59 -15.31
C LEU A 501 -1.70 -5.12 -15.71
N HIS A 502 -2.81 -4.39 -15.63
CA HIS A 502 -2.88 -2.98 -15.99
C HIS A 502 -2.04 -2.11 -15.05
N HIS A 503 -2.06 -2.40 -13.75
CA HIS A 503 -1.17 -1.73 -12.80
C HIS A 503 0.30 -1.91 -13.18
N ARG A 504 0.71 -3.13 -13.50
CA ARG A 504 2.11 -3.45 -13.86
C ARG A 504 2.52 -2.74 -15.15
N ALA A 505 1.68 -2.76 -16.18
CA ALA A 505 1.95 -2.05 -17.43
C ALA A 505 2.19 -0.55 -17.20
N ARG A 506 1.35 0.11 -16.41
CA ARG A 506 1.56 1.52 -16.04
C ARG A 506 2.79 1.72 -15.18
N TYR A 507 3.01 0.85 -14.20
CA TYR A 507 4.12 0.97 -13.26
C TYR A 507 5.48 0.91 -13.96
N LEU A 508 5.61 0.13 -15.04
CA LEU A 508 6.84 0.05 -15.84
C LEU A 508 7.29 1.39 -16.42
N LEU A 509 6.38 2.34 -16.65
CA LEU A 509 6.72 3.67 -17.15
C LEU A 509 7.54 4.51 -16.14
N ASN A 510 7.62 4.10 -14.87
CA ASN A 510 8.54 4.67 -13.88
C ASN A 510 10.02 4.32 -14.16
N GLY A 511 10.27 3.36 -15.05
CA GLY A 511 11.59 2.99 -15.54
C GLY A 511 11.89 3.53 -16.93
N TYR A 512 11.07 4.43 -17.48
CA TYR A 512 11.27 5.00 -18.81
C TYR A 512 11.94 6.36 -18.73
N PHE A 513 12.92 6.61 -19.60
CA PHE A 513 13.58 7.91 -19.72
C PHE A 513 12.73 8.92 -20.49
N TRP A 514 11.69 9.40 -19.82
CA TRP A 514 10.96 10.60 -20.20
C TRP A 514 11.92 11.78 -20.41
N PRO A 515 11.68 12.68 -21.38
CA PRO A 515 12.52 13.87 -21.59
C PRO A 515 12.79 14.66 -20.31
N GLU A 516 11.76 14.86 -19.49
CA GLU A 516 11.81 15.58 -18.21
C GLU A 516 12.65 14.90 -17.11
N MET A 517 13.00 13.62 -17.27
CA MET A 517 13.94 12.89 -16.42
C MET A 517 15.32 12.78 -17.10
N ALA A 518 15.33 12.43 -18.39
CA ALA A 518 16.52 12.28 -19.20
C ALA A 518 17.37 13.56 -19.21
N MET A 519 16.73 14.73 -19.23
CA MET A 519 17.40 16.03 -19.27
C MET A 519 18.43 16.22 -18.15
N PHE A 520 18.24 15.57 -16.99
CA PHE A 520 19.18 15.66 -15.88
C PHE A 520 20.36 14.70 -15.99
N MET A 521 20.30 13.68 -16.85
CA MET A 521 21.41 12.74 -17.05
C MET A 521 22.57 13.40 -17.80
N ARG A 522 23.76 12.79 -17.77
CA ARG A 522 24.98 13.43 -18.27
C ARG A 522 24.91 13.77 -19.77
N ASN A 523 24.26 12.90 -20.54
CA ASN A 523 24.02 13.03 -21.99
C ASN A 523 22.59 12.56 -22.31
N PRO A 524 21.59 13.46 -22.25
CA PRO A 524 20.18 13.09 -22.39
C PRO A 524 19.83 12.40 -23.72
N ALA A 525 20.32 12.92 -24.84
CA ALA A 525 20.03 12.42 -26.20
C ALA A 525 20.48 10.96 -26.40
N ARG A 526 21.46 10.49 -25.62
CA ARG A 526 21.90 9.10 -25.67
C ARG A 526 20.86 8.12 -25.12
N ILE A 527 20.10 8.53 -24.11
CA ILE A 527 19.28 7.64 -23.27
C ILE A 527 17.79 7.98 -23.26
N VAL A 528 17.39 9.15 -23.76
CA VAL A 528 15.97 9.51 -23.90
C VAL A 528 15.25 8.43 -24.72
N GLY A 529 14.07 8.04 -24.26
CA GLY A 529 13.31 6.95 -24.88
C GLY A 529 13.75 5.54 -24.49
N ALA A 530 14.85 5.38 -23.74
CA ALA A 530 15.27 4.07 -23.24
C ALA A 530 14.61 3.72 -21.90
N PHE A 531 14.70 2.45 -21.51
CA PHE A 531 14.34 1.98 -20.18
C PHE A 531 15.55 1.81 -19.26
N PHE A 532 15.34 1.98 -17.97
CA PHE A 532 16.39 1.89 -16.96
C PHE A 532 15.96 1.11 -15.72
N ILE A 533 16.95 0.64 -14.96
CA ILE A 533 16.75 0.05 -13.63
C ILE A 533 17.15 1.06 -12.56
N ARG A 534 16.14 1.67 -11.94
CA ARG A 534 16.33 2.79 -11.00
C ARG A 534 17.30 2.49 -9.86
N HIS A 535 17.14 1.34 -9.20
CA HIS A 535 17.98 0.94 -8.06
C HIS A 535 19.39 0.48 -8.45
N HIS A 536 19.67 0.30 -9.74
CA HIS A 536 21.01 0.08 -10.28
C HIS A 536 21.62 1.39 -10.79
N ALA A 537 21.39 2.51 -10.11
CA ALA A 537 21.90 3.82 -10.52
C ALA A 537 21.43 4.24 -11.92
N PHE A 538 20.13 4.04 -12.20
CA PHE A 538 19.51 4.36 -13.49
C PHE A 538 20.21 3.71 -14.68
N ARG A 539 20.90 2.59 -14.46
CA ARG A 539 21.60 1.84 -15.51
C ARG A 539 20.65 1.50 -16.64
N VAL A 540 21.15 1.68 -17.85
CA VAL A 540 20.53 1.19 -19.09
C VAL A 540 21.42 0.10 -19.65
N ARG A 541 20.87 -1.09 -19.87
CA ARG A 541 21.51 -2.16 -20.63
C ARG A 541 20.56 -2.63 -21.70
N ILE A 542 21.11 -3.19 -22.77
CA ILE A 542 20.30 -3.81 -23.84
C ILE A 542 19.32 -4.85 -23.24
N ASP A 543 19.76 -5.64 -22.25
CA ASP A 543 18.93 -6.64 -21.60
C ASP A 543 17.94 -6.06 -20.57
N ASP A 544 18.21 -4.87 -20.05
CA ASP A 544 17.19 -4.19 -19.26
C ASP A 544 16.06 -3.72 -20.20
N VAL A 545 16.39 -3.17 -21.38
CA VAL A 545 15.41 -2.61 -22.34
C VAL A 545 14.60 -3.68 -23.07
N GLU A 546 15.22 -4.81 -23.46
CA GLU A 546 14.55 -5.89 -24.20
C GLU A 546 13.27 -6.37 -23.49
N HIS A 547 13.34 -6.60 -22.17
CA HIS A 547 12.23 -7.14 -21.39
C HIS A 547 11.07 -6.13 -21.26
N TYR A 548 11.35 -4.83 -21.18
CA TYR A 548 10.27 -3.83 -21.24
C TYR A 548 9.60 -3.84 -22.62
N LEU A 549 10.42 -3.93 -23.67
CA LEU A 549 9.97 -3.87 -25.05
C LEU A 549 9.02 -5.04 -25.37
N SER A 550 9.44 -6.28 -25.11
CA SER A 550 8.61 -7.48 -25.36
C SER A 550 7.30 -7.43 -24.57
N GLY A 551 7.34 -7.06 -23.28
CA GLY A 551 6.14 -6.93 -22.45
C GLY A 551 5.17 -5.84 -22.95
N LEU A 552 5.69 -4.68 -23.37
CA LEU A 552 4.87 -3.58 -23.88
C LEU A 552 4.32 -3.86 -25.28
N ILE A 553 5.05 -4.56 -26.15
CA ILE A 553 4.55 -5.00 -27.46
C ILE A 553 3.38 -5.97 -27.27
N ALA A 554 3.50 -6.93 -26.34
CA ALA A 554 2.40 -7.83 -26.02
C ALA A 554 1.18 -7.07 -25.47
N TYR A 555 1.41 -6.11 -24.56
CA TYR A 555 0.35 -5.27 -24.00
C TYR A 555 -0.30 -4.35 -25.05
N HIS A 556 0.47 -3.82 -26.01
CA HIS A 556 -0.04 -3.04 -27.14
C HIS A 556 -1.05 -3.84 -27.96
N ARG A 557 -0.67 -5.05 -28.40
CA ARG A 557 -1.56 -5.95 -29.16
C ARG A 557 -2.82 -6.29 -28.37
N TYR A 558 -2.70 -6.47 -27.06
CA TYR A 558 -3.84 -6.68 -26.18
C TYR A 558 -4.81 -5.49 -26.18
N LEU A 559 -4.30 -4.26 -26.10
CA LEU A 559 -5.13 -3.05 -26.20
C LEU A 559 -5.78 -2.90 -27.59
N GLU A 560 -5.05 -3.17 -28.67
CA GLU A 560 -5.59 -3.11 -30.05
C GLU A 560 -6.72 -4.13 -30.28
N ALA A 561 -6.67 -5.28 -29.62
CA ALA A 561 -7.70 -6.31 -29.70
C ALA A 561 -9.02 -5.94 -28.98
N GLY A 562 -9.19 -4.68 -28.55
CA GLY A 562 -10.40 -4.21 -27.88
C GLY A 562 -10.47 -4.58 -26.40
N ALA A 563 -9.32 -4.85 -25.76
CA ALA A 563 -9.28 -5.17 -24.34
C ALA A 563 -9.95 -4.07 -23.48
N PRO A 564 -10.71 -4.47 -22.44
CA PRO A 564 -11.30 -3.50 -21.53
C PRO A 564 -10.18 -2.70 -20.87
N GLN A 565 -10.23 -1.37 -21.03
CA GLN A 565 -9.38 -0.50 -20.24
C GLN A 565 -9.89 -0.55 -18.80
N VAL A 566 -9.07 -1.03 -17.87
CA VAL A 566 -9.25 -0.65 -16.47
C VAL A 566 -8.90 0.82 -16.40
N GLN A 567 -9.91 1.67 -16.23
CA GLN A 567 -9.69 3.07 -15.90
C GLN A 567 -8.70 3.10 -14.73
N SER A 568 -7.53 3.71 -14.91
CA SER A 568 -6.77 4.20 -13.75
C SER A 568 -7.76 4.97 -12.89
N PRO A 569 -7.73 4.85 -11.55
CA PRO A 569 -8.49 5.75 -10.73
C PRO A 569 -7.96 7.15 -11.01
N VAL A 570 -8.65 7.86 -11.90
CA VAL A 570 -8.79 9.30 -11.81
C VAL A 570 -9.32 9.50 -10.40
N GLU A 571 -8.65 10.31 -9.58
CA GLU A 571 -9.36 10.93 -8.47
C GLU A 571 -10.30 11.97 -9.10
N PRO A 572 -11.60 11.68 -9.10
CA PRO A 572 -12.55 12.66 -8.63
C PRO A 572 -13.37 12.05 -7.49
N GLN A 573 -13.79 12.92 -6.58
CA GLN A 573 -14.74 12.63 -5.50
C GLN A 573 -15.85 11.70 -6.00
N ALA A 574 -15.92 10.48 -5.47
CA ALA A 574 -16.89 9.49 -5.94
C ALA A 574 -18.27 9.74 -5.30
N PRO A 575 -19.35 9.78 -6.09
CA PRO A 575 -20.71 9.74 -5.58
C PRO A 575 -21.04 8.35 -5.00
N PRO A 576 -22.14 8.25 -4.22
CA PRO A 576 -22.55 7.06 -3.49
C PRO A 576 -22.58 5.71 -4.27
N GLN A 577 -21.79 4.70 -3.85
CA GLN A 577 -21.86 3.32 -4.38
C GLN A 577 -22.80 2.43 -3.54
N ASP A 578 -23.68 1.66 -4.19
CA ASP A 578 -24.47 0.59 -3.55
C ASP A 578 -23.56 -0.63 -3.27
N LEU A 579 -23.38 -0.94 -1.99
CA LEU A 579 -22.53 -2.02 -1.50
C LEU A 579 -23.33 -3.25 -1.06
N SER A 580 -24.63 -3.32 -1.38
CA SER A 580 -25.47 -4.48 -1.10
C SER A 580 -25.03 -5.74 -1.84
N TRP A 581 -25.51 -6.89 -1.37
CA TRP A 581 -25.20 -8.20 -1.94
C TRP A 581 -26.35 -8.69 -2.79
N ASP A 582 -26.06 -9.19 -3.98
CA ASP A 582 -26.95 -10.07 -4.72
C ASP A 582 -26.52 -11.53 -4.57
N ALA A 583 -27.33 -12.46 -5.05
CA ALA A 583 -27.08 -13.89 -4.90
C ALA A 583 -25.76 -14.33 -5.55
N THR A 584 -25.38 -13.70 -6.67
CA THR A 584 -24.19 -14.03 -7.44
C THR A 584 -22.94 -13.44 -6.80
N SER A 585 -22.97 -12.15 -6.46
CA SER A 585 -21.86 -11.44 -5.83
C SER A 585 -21.50 -12.09 -4.49
N LEU A 586 -22.51 -12.56 -3.76
CA LEU A 586 -22.32 -13.25 -2.50
C LEU A 586 -21.69 -14.64 -2.67
N ALA A 587 -22.26 -15.48 -3.54
CA ALA A 587 -21.74 -16.81 -3.80
C ALA A 587 -20.27 -16.76 -4.29
N ASN A 588 -19.95 -15.80 -5.17
CA ASN A 588 -18.59 -15.57 -5.65
C ASN A 588 -17.64 -15.15 -4.51
N ALA A 589 -18.08 -14.24 -3.63
CA ALA A 589 -17.26 -13.77 -2.53
C ALA A 589 -16.97 -14.89 -1.51
N THR A 590 -17.94 -15.75 -1.23
CA THR A 590 -17.79 -16.80 -0.20
C THR A 590 -17.39 -18.18 -0.74
N GLN A 591 -17.31 -18.34 -2.06
CA GLN A 591 -17.25 -19.64 -2.73
C GLN A 591 -18.39 -20.58 -2.28
N GLY A 592 -19.55 -19.99 -1.99
CA GLY A 592 -20.70 -20.69 -1.43
C GLY A 592 -21.64 -21.22 -2.51
N THR A 593 -22.38 -22.28 -2.19
CA THR A 593 -23.42 -22.83 -3.07
C THR A 593 -24.79 -22.62 -2.45
N TRP A 594 -25.71 -22.01 -3.19
CA TRP A 594 -27.09 -21.88 -2.74
C TRP A 594 -27.79 -23.24 -2.77
N THR A 595 -28.48 -23.60 -1.69
CA THR A 595 -29.29 -24.83 -1.64
C THR A 595 -30.51 -24.75 -2.54
N GLU A 596 -31.06 -23.54 -2.65
CA GLU A 596 -32.11 -23.15 -3.57
C GLU A 596 -31.73 -21.78 -4.11
N GLN A 597 -31.73 -21.61 -5.42
CA GLN A 597 -31.30 -20.36 -6.05
C GLN A 597 -32.29 -19.23 -5.68
N PRO A 598 -31.81 -18.12 -5.07
CA PRO A 598 -32.68 -16.99 -4.79
C PRO A 598 -33.24 -16.34 -6.06
N GLU A 599 -34.37 -15.66 -5.95
CA GLU A 599 -34.95 -14.86 -7.05
C GLU A 599 -33.95 -13.79 -7.55
N ALA A 600 -34.02 -13.41 -8.83
CA ALA A 600 -33.03 -12.52 -9.46
C ALA A 600 -32.94 -11.12 -8.80
N ASN A 601 -34.03 -10.67 -8.20
CA ASN A 601 -34.12 -9.41 -7.46
C ASN A 601 -33.75 -9.54 -5.97
N TRP A 602 -33.36 -10.74 -5.49
CA TRP A 602 -32.96 -10.94 -4.10
C TRP A 602 -31.75 -10.06 -3.76
N ARG A 603 -31.82 -9.41 -2.60
CA ARG A 603 -30.73 -8.58 -2.07
C ARG A 603 -30.53 -8.84 -0.59
N ALA A 604 -29.28 -8.76 -0.15
CA ALA A 604 -28.93 -8.71 1.26
C ALA A 604 -28.15 -7.45 1.61
N SER A 605 -28.48 -6.87 2.76
CA SER A 605 -27.80 -5.70 3.32
C SER A 605 -26.56 -6.07 4.13
N GLY A 606 -26.15 -7.34 4.12
CA GLY A 606 -24.98 -7.85 4.84
C GLY A 606 -25.27 -9.15 5.58
N LEU A 607 -24.50 -9.41 6.64
CA LEU A 607 -24.67 -10.60 7.48
C LEU A 607 -24.54 -10.27 8.97
N VAL A 608 -25.12 -11.12 9.82
CA VAL A 608 -24.95 -11.06 11.28
C VAL A 608 -24.68 -12.45 11.87
N PRO A 609 -23.88 -12.55 12.93
CA PRO A 609 -23.62 -13.83 13.60
C PRO A 609 -24.75 -14.25 14.56
N SER A 610 -25.70 -13.34 14.86
CA SER A 610 -26.78 -13.55 15.82
C SER A 610 -27.96 -12.63 15.52
N MET A 611 -29.17 -13.11 15.81
CA MET A 611 -30.41 -12.32 15.69
C MET A 611 -30.45 -11.09 16.60
N LEU A 612 -29.59 -11.04 17.63
CA LEU A 612 -29.46 -9.86 18.51
C LEU A 612 -29.03 -8.60 17.74
N TYR A 613 -28.24 -8.76 16.66
CA TYR A 613 -27.70 -7.65 15.88
C TYR A 613 -28.40 -7.48 14.53
N PHE A 614 -29.54 -8.17 14.35
CA PHE A 614 -30.25 -8.22 13.08
C PHE A 614 -30.80 -6.86 12.68
N LYS A 615 -30.69 -6.55 11.38
CA LYS A 615 -31.37 -5.44 10.71
C LYS A 615 -32.06 -5.99 9.45
N PRO A 616 -33.11 -5.34 8.94
CA PRO A 616 -33.80 -5.79 7.74
C PRO A 616 -32.86 -6.11 6.58
N LEU A 617 -33.17 -7.17 5.84
CA LEU A 617 -32.42 -7.69 4.70
C LEU A 617 -31.02 -8.27 5.01
N ARG A 618 -30.58 -8.35 6.27
CA ARG A 618 -29.33 -9.06 6.60
C ARG A 618 -29.53 -10.56 6.56
N MET A 619 -28.44 -11.28 6.34
CA MET A 619 -28.40 -12.74 6.45
C MET A 619 -27.99 -13.18 7.84
N LEU A 620 -28.40 -14.37 8.25
CA LEU A 620 -27.99 -14.95 9.51
C LEU A 620 -26.89 -16.01 9.29
N SER A 621 -25.70 -15.74 9.79
CA SER A 621 -24.58 -16.70 9.79
C SER A 621 -24.69 -17.66 10.97
N ARG A 622 -24.61 -18.96 10.67
CA ARG A 622 -24.84 -20.05 11.61
C ARG A 622 -23.58 -20.90 11.74
N HIS A 623 -22.70 -20.44 12.62
CA HIS A 623 -21.48 -21.17 12.96
C HIS A 623 -21.82 -22.55 13.58
N PRO A 624 -21.11 -23.64 13.23
CA PRO A 624 -21.42 -24.99 13.71
C PRO A 624 -21.56 -25.10 15.23
N SER A 625 -20.71 -24.42 16.01
CA SER A 625 -20.81 -24.41 17.49
C SER A 625 -22.05 -23.72 18.06
N LYS A 626 -22.83 -23.03 17.23
CA LYS A 626 -24.07 -22.33 17.60
C LYS A 626 -25.33 -23.04 17.07
N VAL A 627 -25.16 -24.09 16.27
CA VAL A 627 -26.24 -24.95 15.77
C VAL A 627 -26.63 -25.94 16.86
N LYS A 628 -27.91 -25.98 17.23
CA LYS A 628 -28.45 -26.88 18.27
C LYS A 628 -29.35 -27.96 17.65
N PRO A 629 -29.68 -29.05 18.35
CA PRO A 629 -30.57 -30.10 17.80
C PRO A 629 -31.94 -29.60 17.32
N ASN A 630 -32.41 -28.45 17.84
CA ASN A 630 -33.67 -27.82 17.44
C ASN A 630 -33.52 -26.76 16.32
N GLU A 631 -32.38 -26.70 15.63
CA GLU A 631 -32.09 -25.66 14.62
C GLU A 631 -33.15 -25.59 13.51
N ALA A 632 -33.61 -26.73 13.00
CA ALA A 632 -34.64 -26.76 11.95
C ALA A 632 -35.96 -26.11 12.40
N ARG A 633 -36.31 -26.23 13.68
CA ARG A 633 -37.47 -25.54 14.26
C ARG A 633 -37.22 -24.04 14.35
N LEU A 634 -36.01 -23.62 14.74
CA LEU A 634 -35.63 -22.20 14.81
C LEU A 634 -35.64 -21.54 13.42
N ALA A 635 -35.11 -22.22 12.40
CA ALA A 635 -35.11 -21.75 11.01
C ALA A 635 -36.54 -21.43 10.52
N ARG A 636 -37.51 -22.31 10.79
CA ARG A 636 -38.93 -22.08 10.44
C ARG A 636 -39.55 -20.93 11.22
N ILE A 637 -39.19 -20.75 12.49
CA ILE A 637 -39.64 -19.61 13.31
C ILE A 637 -39.12 -18.30 12.71
N TRP A 638 -37.83 -18.23 12.37
CA TRP A 638 -37.25 -17.04 11.73
C TRP A 638 -37.83 -16.78 10.34
N ALA A 639 -38.10 -17.82 9.56
CA ALA A 639 -38.77 -17.69 8.26
C ALA A 639 -40.21 -17.18 8.36
N SER A 640 -40.91 -17.51 9.44
CA SER A 640 -42.27 -17.05 9.69
C SER A 640 -42.33 -15.69 10.40
N ALA A 641 -41.19 -15.11 10.78
CA ALA A 641 -41.14 -13.83 11.46
C ALA A 641 -41.63 -12.68 10.56
N ALA A 642 -42.01 -11.56 11.16
CA ALA A 642 -42.29 -10.31 10.44
C ALA A 642 -41.08 -9.89 9.59
N PRO A 643 -41.28 -9.19 8.45
CA PRO A 643 -40.20 -8.81 7.52
C PRO A 643 -38.99 -8.16 8.20
N GLU A 644 -39.22 -7.31 9.21
CA GLU A 644 -38.16 -6.61 9.98
C GLU A 644 -37.23 -7.56 10.75
N ARG A 645 -37.67 -8.79 11.04
CA ARG A 645 -36.96 -9.79 11.84
C ARG A 645 -36.72 -11.09 11.07
N ARG A 646 -37.01 -11.10 9.77
CA ARG A 646 -36.86 -12.25 8.89
C ARG A 646 -35.53 -12.16 8.15
N PRO A 647 -34.59 -13.11 8.34
CA PRO A 647 -33.35 -13.16 7.57
C PRO A 647 -33.63 -13.25 6.06
N SER A 648 -32.83 -12.57 5.25
CA SER A 648 -32.90 -12.68 3.79
C SER A 648 -32.32 -14.01 3.29
N ALA A 649 -31.35 -14.57 4.01
CA ALA A 649 -30.77 -15.89 3.80
C ALA A 649 -30.09 -16.43 5.07
N PHE A 650 -29.77 -17.73 5.07
CA PHE A 650 -28.86 -18.37 6.02
C PHE A 650 -27.49 -18.61 5.41
N LEU A 651 -26.41 -18.44 6.18
CA LEU A 651 -25.04 -18.84 5.80
C LEU A 651 -24.58 -19.96 6.74
N CYS A 652 -24.31 -21.15 6.23
CA CYS A 652 -24.11 -22.35 7.07
C CYS A 652 -23.15 -23.38 6.45
N VAL A 653 -22.58 -24.24 7.30
CA VAL A 653 -21.79 -25.41 6.87
C VAL A 653 -22.67 -26.64 6.60
N ASP A 654 -23.72 -26.84 7.39
CA ASP A 654 -24.72 -27.88 7.14
C ASP A 654 -26.04 -27.21 6.75
N PRO A 655 -26.49 -27.34 5.49
CA PRO A 655 -27.75 -26.76 5.05
C PRO A 655 -28.98 -27.56 5.49
N THR A 656 -28.82 -28.80 5.96
CA THR A 656 -29.93 -29.72 6.28
C THR A 656 -31.02 -29.09 7.18
N PRO A 657 -30.69 -28.33 8.24
CA PRO A 657 -31.71 -27.71 9.09
C PRO A 657 -32.53 -26.60 8.40
N TYR A 658 -32.02 -26.02 7.31
CA TYR A 658 -32.61 -24.86 6.63
C TYR A 658 -33.38 -25.23 5.35
N GLN A 659 -33.34 -26.51 4.95
CA GLN A 659 -34.10 -27.00 3.80
C GLN A 659 -35.61 -26.83 4.01
N ASN A 660 -36.33 -26.44 2.95
CA ASN A 660 -37.78 -26.29 2.94
C ASN A 660 -38.34 -25.31 4.01
N CYS A 661 -37.53 -24.38 4.54
CA CYS A 661 -38.01 -23.40 5.51
C CYS A 661 -38.59 -22.12 4.87
N GLY A 662 -38.43 -21.95 3.54
CA GLY A 662 -38.92 -20.78 2.79
C GLY A 662 -37.95 -19.59 2.75
N ILE A 663 -36.71 -19.75 3.24
CA ILE A 663 -35.61 -18.79 3.11
C ILE A 663 -34.43 -19.53 2.47
N PRO A 664 -33.73 -18.94 1.49
CA PRO A 664 -32.58 -19.57 0.86
C PRO A 664 -31.40 -19.72 1.83
N ALA A 665 -30.63 -20.80 1.69
CA ALA A 665 -29.42 -21.03 2.46
C ALA A 665 -28.20 -21.11 1.55
N LEU A 666 -27.14 -20.40 1.90
CA LEU A 666 -25.83 -20.45 1.27
C LEU A 666 -24.95 -21.42 2.07
N HIS A 667 -24.66 -22.57 1.45
CA HIS A 667 -23.76 -23.56 1.98
C HIS A 667 -22.30 -23.16 1.70
N VAL A 668 -21.48 -23.10 2.75
CA VAL A 668 -20.05 -22.77 2.70
C VAL A 668 -19.24 -23.75 3.52
N ALA A 669 -17.97 -23.96 3.16
CA ALA A 669 -17.08 -24.85 3.92
C ALA A 669 -16.80 -24.36 5.34
N ASP A 670 -16.66 -23.03 5.52
CA ASP A 670 -16.43 -22.41 6.83
C ASP A 670 -17.11 -21.04 6.90
N THR A 671 -18.05 -20.90 7.85
CA THR A 671 -18.79 -19.65 8.09
C THR A 671 -17.93 -18.48 8.59
N GLN A 672 -16.82 -18.75 9.27
CA GLN A 672 -15.88 -17.71 9.74
C GLN A 672 -15.02 -17.19 8.59
N GLU A 673 -14.50 -18.08 7.74
CA GLU A 673 -13.74 -17.66 6.57
C GLU A 673 -14.63 -16.94 5.55
N ALA A 674 -15.84 -17.45 5.29
CA ALA A 674 -16.81 -16.77 4.44
C ALA A 674 -17.10 -15.33 4.91
N MET A 675 -17.21 -15.12 6.22
CA MET A 675 -17.38 -13.79 6.81
C MET A 675 -16.17 -12.89 6.54
N LEU A 676 -14.94 -13.39 6.70
CA LEU A 676 -13.71 -12.65 6.37
C LEU A 676 -13.64 -12.30 4.88
N GLN A 677 -13.96 -13.25 4.00
CA GLN A 677 -13.99 -13.04 2.55
C GLN A 677 -14.99 -11.95 2.15
N MET A 678 -16.20 -11.96 2.72
CA MET A 678 -17.18 -10.90 2.50
C MET A 678 -16.67 -9.53 2.94
N GLY A 679 -16.01 -9.45 4.10
CA GLY A 679 -15.37 -8.23 4.58
C GLY A 679 -14.28 -7.70 3.62
N ARG A 680 -13.41 -8.59 3.14
CA ARG A 680 -12.36 -8.25 2.14
C ARG A 680 -12.98 -7.75 0.83
N ALA A 681 -14.03 -8.40 0.35
CA ALA A 681 -14.72 -8.03 -0.88
C ALA A 681 -15.41 -6.65 -0.78
N ILE A 682 -15.95 -6.27 0.38
CA ILE A 682 -16.43 -4.89 0.58
C ILE A 682 -15.25 -3.93 0.65
N ARG A 683 -14.17 -4.26 1.38
CA ARG A 683 -13.01 -3.36 1.48
C ARG A 683 -12.41 -3.01 0.11
N GLN A 684 -12.35 -3.98 -0.79
CA GLN A 684 -11.84 -3.80 -2.16
C GLN A 684 -12.73 -2.85 -2.98
N ARG A 685 -14.04 -2.90 -2.78
CA ARG A 685 -15.02 -2.03 -3.48
C ARG A 685 -15.13 -0.64 -2.85
N PHE A 686 -14.89 -0.51 -1.55
CA PHE A 686 -15.03 0.75 -0.82
C PHE A 686 -13.96 1.77 -1.21
N ALA A 687 -14.40 2.87 -1.82
CA ALA A 687 -13.55 3.98 -2.29
C ALA A 687 -13.34 5.10 -1.26
N GLY A 688 -14.10 5.11 -0.16
CA GLY A 688 -14.02 6.15 0.87
C GLY A 688 -12.79 6.05 1.78
N LYS A 689 -12.64 7.03 2.68
CA LYS A 689 -11.56 7.01 3.69
C LYS A 689 -11.90 6.03 4.81
N VAL A 690 -10.90 5.32 5.31
CA VAL A 690 -11.04 4.28 6.34
C VAL A 690 -10.12 4.62 7.49
N VAL A 691 -10.66 4.65 8.70
CA VAL A 691 -9.95 4.94 9.95
C VAL A 691 -10.01 3.70 10.84
N GLY A 692 -8.86 3.19 11.25
CA GLY A 692 -8.74 2.11 12.24
C GLY A 692 -8.40 2.67 13.62
N VAL A 693 -9.15 2.32 14.66
CA VAL A 693 -8.95 2.86 16.02
C VAL A 693 -8.58 1.73 16.97
N THR A 694 -7.43 1.85 17.65
CA THR A 694 -6.99 0.92 18.70
C THR A 694 -6.48 1.66 19.94
N GLY A 695 -6.25 0.88 21.00
CA GLY A 695 -5.80 1.39 22.30
C GLY A 695 -6.27 0.51 23.46
N SER A 696 -5.82 0.83 24.67
CA SER A 696 -6.20 0.10 25.89
C SER A 696 -7.51 0.62 26.48
N PHE A 697 -7.80 1.90 26.28
CA PHE A 697 -9.04 2.61 26.67
C PHE A 697 -9.42 3.62 25.58
N GLY A 698 -10.59 4.25 25.67
CA GLY A 698 -11.02 5.32 24.75
C GLY A 698 -11.44 4.91 23.34
N LYS A 699 -11.15 3.68 22.89
CA LYS A 699 -11.47 3.19 21.52
C LYS A 699 -12.91 3.45 21.08
N THR A 700 -13.89 2.90 21.80
CA THR A 700 -15.31 2.99 21.44
C THR A 700 -15.79 4.44 21.42
N THR A 701 -15.35 5.24 22.40
CA THR A 701 -15.66 6.67 22.47
C THR A 701 -15.08 7.42 21.29
N VAL A 702 -13.81 7.20 20.93
CA VAL A 702 -13.17 7.85 19.78
C VAL A 702 -13.84 7.42 18.47
N VAL A 703 -14.23 6.16 18.31
CA VAL A 703 -14.98 5.70 17.13
C VAL A 703 -16.31 6.45 17.00
N ALA A 704 -17.10 6.52 18.08
CA ALA A 704 -18.39 7.19 18.07
C ALA A 704 -18.26 8.71 17.87
N MET A 705 -17.31 9.34 18.57
CA MET A 705 -17.08 10.79 18.50
C MET A 705 -16.51 11.21 17.14
N LEU A 706 -15.57 10.44 16.58
CA LEU A 706 -15.05 10.68 15.24
C LEU A 706 -16.12 10.48 14.18
N ALA A 707 -16.93 9.43 14.29
CA ALA A 707 -18.02 9.19 13.35
C ALA A 707 -19.11 10.27 13.45
N HIS A 708 -19.35 10.83 14.64
CA HIS A 708 -20.23 11.98 14.82
C HIS A 708 -19.65 13.24 14.14
N ALA A 709 -18.37 13.55 14.37
CA ALA A 709 -17.68 14.70 13.78
C ALA A 709 -17.58 14.62 12.24
N LEU A 710 -17.28 13.43 11.69
CA LEU A 710 -17.09 13.24 10.24
C LEU A 710 -18.39 13.43 9.43
N ARG A 711 -19.57 13.38 10.07
CA ARG A 711 -20.87 13.62 9.40
C ARG A 711 -20.97 14.98 8.74
N HIS A 712 -20.20 15.97 9.22
CA HIS A 712 -20.09 17.27 8.58
C HIS A 712 -19.71 17.17 7.10
N TRP A 713 -18.79 16.26 6.76
CA TRP A 713 -18.29 16.09 5.38
C TRP A 713 -19.01 14.99 4.59
N GLY A 714 -19.87 14.19 5.22
CA GLY A 714 -20.73 13.22 4.52
C GLY A 714 -21.03 11.94 5.32
N PRO A 715 -21.69 10.95 4.72
CA PRO A 715 -22.13 9.74 5.42
C PRO A 715 -20.95 8.91 5.95
N VAL A 716 -21.12 8.37 7.16
CA VAL A 716 -20.07 7.66 7.90
C VAL A 716 -20.56 6.29 8.34
N GLY A 717 -19.82 5.24 7.98
CA GLY A 717 -19.94 3.93 8.60
C GLY A 717 -19.12 3.86 9.90
N GLN A 718 -19.60 3.14 10.90
CA GLN A 718 -18.84 2.87 12.13
C GLN A 718 -19.01 1.43 12.61
N THR A 719 -18.14 0.95 13.50
CA THR A 719 -18.33 -0.36 14.15
C THR A 719 -19.65 -0.44 14.90
N GLU A 720 -20.41 -1.49 14.64
CA GLU A 720 -21.60 -1.91 15.38
C GLU A 720 -21.22 -2.93 16.46
N ALA A 721 -21.77 -2.73 17.66
CA ALA A 721 -21.52 -3.59 18.83
C ALA A 721 -20.01 -3.71 19.16
N ASN A 722 -19.63 -4.75 19.90
CA ASN A 722 -18.23 -5.00 20.30
C ASN A 722 -17.46 -5.82 19.25
N ALA A 723 -17.75 -5.56 17.98
CA ALA A 723 -17.29 -6.37 16.87
C ALA A 723 -15.90 -5.92 16.37
N ASN A 724 -14.90 -6.00 17.26
CA ASN A 724 -13.56 -5.42 17.08
C ASN A 724 -12.43 -6.46 16.89
N LEU A 725 -12.78 -7.74 16.80
CA LEU A 725 -11.92 -8.87 16.39
C LEU A 725 -12.15 -9.21 14.90
N PRO A 726 -11.28 -10.01 14.23
CA PRO A 726 -11.33 -10.17 12.77
C PRO A 726 -12.73 -10.49 12.21
N HIS A 727 -13.41 -11.48 12.77
CA HIS A 727 -14.76 -11.85 12.36
C HIS A 727 -15.79 -10.75 12.66
N GLY A 728 -15.66 -10.09 13.81
CA GLY A 728 -16.47 -8.94 14.21
C GLY A 728 -16.40 -7.80 13.19
N ILE A 729 -15.16 -7.42 12.87
CA ILE A 729 -14.85 -6.40 11.87
C ILE A 729 -15.41 -6.84 10.52
N ALA A 730 -15.20 -8.09 10.12
CA ALA A 730 -15.59 -8.57 8.81
C ALA A 730 -17.11 -8.59 8.59
N TRP A 731 -17.93 -9.00 9.57
CA TRP A 731 -19.40 -8.94 9.38
C TRP A 731 -19.92 -7.50 9.37
N ASN A 732 -19.30 -6.60 10.14
CA ASN A 732 -19.56 -5.16 10.05
C ASN A 732 -19.23 -4.65 8.66
N MET A 733 -18.08 -5.07 8.14
CA MET A 733 -17.63 -4.68 6.81
C MET A 733 -18.57 -5.17 5.72
N ALA A 734 -18.92 -6.44 5.79
CA ALA A 734 -19.89 -7.05 4.92
C ALA A 734 -21.29 -6.41 4.99
N SER A 735 -21.60 -5.64 6.03
CA SER A 735 -22.92 -5.01 6.24
C SER A 735 -22.96 -3.51 5.98
N LEU A 736 -21.91 -2.96 5.38
CA LEU A 736 -21.88 -1.59 4.92
C LEU A 736 -22.64 -1.50 3.59
N THR A 737 -23.80 -0.85 3.60
CA THR A 737 -24.67 -0.69 2.41
C THR A 737 -24.88 0.75 2.00
N ALA A 738 -24.81 1.67 2.97
CA ALA A 738 -24.94 3.08 2.72
C ALA A 738 -23.68 3.60 2.00
N PRO A 739 -23.84 4.62 1.15
CA PRO A 739 -22.74 5.21 0.45
C PRO A 739 -21.90 6.13 1.33
N ASN A 740 -21.06 5.50 2.13
CA ASN A 740 -20.26 6.23 3.10
C ASN A 740 -19.01 6.81 2.44
N LEU A 741 -18.72 8.07 2.75
CA LEU A 741 -17.43 8.69 2.40
C LEU A 741 -16.35 8.33 3.42
N PHE A 742 -16.77 7.97 4.63
CA PHE A 742 -15.87 7.61 5.72
C PHE A 742 -16.29 6.30 6.39
N TRP A 743 -15.31 5.59 6.92
CA TRP A 743 -15.53 4.39 7.72
C TRP A 743 -14.61 4.33 8.92
N VAL A 744 -15.18 4.31 10.12
CA VAL A 744 -14.43 4.30 11.39
C VAL A 744 -14.59 2.95 12.10
N LEU A 745 -13.50 2.18 12.19
CA LEU A 745 -13.52 0.80 12.69
C LEU A 745 -12.70 0.63 13.98
N GLU A 746 -13.33 0.09 15.02
CA GLU A 746 -12.65 -0.33 16.25
C GLU A 746 -11.85 -1.63 16.02
N MET A 747 -10.58 -1.65 16.45
CA MET A 747 -9.66 -2.77 16.27
C MET A 747 -9.03 -3.19 17.60
N ALA A 748 -9.38 -4.38 18.09
CA ALA A 748 -8.80 -4.98 19.29
C ALA A 748 -7.47 -5.69 18.98
N VAL A 749 -6.63 -5.87 20.00
CA VAL A 749 -5.24 -6.36 19.86
C VAL A 749 -5.11 -7.85 19.51
N GLY A 750 -6.16 -8.65 19.73
CA GLY A 750 -6.11 -10.12 19.69
C GLY A 750 -5.41 -10.69 18.45
N ARG A 751 -5.81 -10.25 17.24
CA ARG A 751 -5.13 -10.60 15.98
C ARG A 751 -4.89 -9.37 15.12
N MET A 752 -4.13 -8.41 15.66
CA MET A 752 -3.95 -7.10 15.03
C MET A 752 -3.41 -7.13 13.58
N PRO A 753 -2.45 -8.00 13.18
CA PRO A 753 -2.03 -8.09 11.78
C PRO A 753 -3.18 -8.44 10.83
N ILE A 754 -4.04 -9.39 11.21
CA ILE A 754 -5.22 -9.79 10.43
C ILE A 754 -6.22 -8.65 10.37
N ASN A 755 -6.45 -7.96 11.49
CA ASN A 755 -7.31 -6.78 11.52
C ASN A 755 -6.77 -5.70 10.56
N SER A 756 -5.46 -5.42 10.60
CA SER A 756 -4.82 -4.44 9.72
C SER A 756 -4.98 -4.83 8.24
N GLU A 757 -4.75 -6.10 7.91
CA GLU A 757 -4.86 -6.62 6.54
C GLU A 757 -6.30 -6.58 5.99
N LEU A 758 -7.27 -6.86 6.85
CA LEU A 758 -8.69 -6.81 6.52
C LEU A 758 -9.17 -5.36 6.33
N VAL A 759 -8.79 -4.46 7.24
CA VAL A 759 -9.27 -3.07 7.27
C VAL A 759 -8.51 -2.18 6.28
N ARG A 760 -7.20 -2.40 6.11
CA ARG A 760 -6.26 -1.54 5.35
C ARG A 760 -6.53 -0.06 5.61
N PRO A 761 -6.35 0.40 6.86
CA PRO A 761 -6.72 1.76 7.23
C PRO A 761 -5.85 2.78 6.50
N HIS A 762 -6.45 3.91 6.13
CA HIS A 762 -5.72 5.07 5.64
C HIS A 762 -5.14 5.90 6.79
N ILE A 763 -5.88 5.91 7.91
CA ILE A 763 -5.50 6.55 9.17
C ILE A 763 -5.65 5.52 10.30
N ALA A 764 -4.62 5.34 11.12
CA ALA A 764 -4.68 4.49 12.30
C ALA A 764 -4.50 5.34 13.56
N VAL A 765 -5.45 5.25 14.48
CA VAL A 765 -5.48 5.99 15.74
C VAL A 765 -5.10 5.07 16.89
N VAL A 766 -4.12 5.45 17.71
CA VAL A 766 -3.76 4.78 18.96
C VAL A 766 -4.13 5.71 20.11
N THR A 767 -5.26 5.43 20.76
CA THR A 767 -5.86 6.28 21.79
C THR A 767 -5.07 6.30 23.11
N GLY A 768 -4.28 5.25 23.38
CA GLY A 768 -3.43 5.15 24.57
C GLY A 768 -3.08 3.72 24.96
N LEU A 769 -2.15 3.58 25.92
CA LEU A 769 -1.65 2.31 26.41
C LEU A 769 -1.70 2.24 27.95
N ALA A 770 -2.29 1.17 28.49
CA ALA A 770 -2.29 0.86 29.92
C ALA A 770 -2.33 -0.67 30.11
N PRO A 771 -1.98 -1.19 31.30
CA PRO A 771 -2.16 -2.61 31.64
C PRO A 771 -3.60 -3.08 31.34
N ALA A 772 -3.76 -3.99 30.38
CA ALA A 772 -5.03 -4.62 30.05
C ALA A 772 -4.74 -5.93 29.31
N HIS A 773 -5.51 -6.99 29.59
CA HIS A 773 -5.33 -8.32 28.98
C HIS A 773 -3.91 -8.88 29.17
N LEU A 774 -3.24 -8.56 30.29
CA LEU A 774 -1.85 -8.96 30.53
C LEU A 774 -1.72 -10.47 30.70
N GLU A 775 -2.77 -11.14 31.16
CA GLU A 775 -2.84 -12.60 31.19
C GLU A 775 -2.49 -13.26 29.85
N TYR A 776 -2.94 -12.65 28.73
CA TYR A 776 -2.71 -13.17 27.38
C TYR A 776 -1.48 -12.59 26.67
N HIS A 777 -0.93 -11.48 27.19
CA HIS A 777 0.06 -10.68 26.47
C HIS A 777 1.37 -10.47 27.24
N GLY A 778 1.42 -10.90 28.50
CA GLY A 778 2.58 -10.81 29.38
C GLY A 778 2.83 -9.39 29.84
N THR A 779 3.75 -8.69 29.18
CA THR A 779 4.22 -7.37 29.61
C THR A 779 3.54 -6.22 28.85
N LEU A 780 3.54 -5.03 29.45
CA LEU A 780 3.02 -3.81 28.81
C LEU A 780 3.79 -3.46 27.51
N HIS A 781 5.09 -3.74 27.46
CA HIS A 781 5.90 -3.60 26.25
C HIS A 781 5.46 -4.55 25.13
N ASN A 782 5.14 -5.81 25.47
CA ASN A 782 4.60 -6.77 24.50
C ASN A 782 3.23 -6.35 23.99
N LEU A 783 2.38 -5.80 24.87
CA LEU A 783 1.10 -5.22 24.46
C LEU A 783 1.28 -4.06 23.48
N ALA A 784 2.26 -3.17 23.73
CA ALA A 784 2.61 -2.08 22.82
C ALA A 784 3.00 -2.60 21.43
N ARG A 785 3.91 -3.59 21.38
CA ARG A 785 4.33 -4.23 20.12
C ARG A 785 3.18 -4.91 19.37
N LYS A 786 2.25 -5.56 20.07
CA LYS A 786 1.10 -6.22 19.43
C LYS A 786 0.10 -5.19 18.89
N LYS A 787 -0.17 -4.10 19.63
CA LYS A 787 -1.07 -3.04 19.16
C LYS A 787 -0.46 -2.25 18.00
N SER A 788 0.85 -2.02 17.98
CA SER A 788 1.51 -1.29 16.90
C SER A 788 1.48 -2.04 15.55
N ALA A 789 1.15 -3.33 15.55
CA ALA A 789 0.87 -4.08 14.32
C ALA A 789 -0.38 -3.58 13.57
N ILE A 790 -1.16 -2.62 14.11
CA ILE A 790 -2.23 -1.95 13.36
C ILE A 790 -1.70 -1.28 12.08
N PHE A 791 -0.41 -0.91 12.06
CA PHE A 791 0.25 -0.28 10.92
C PHE A 791 0.70 -1.27 9.83
N SER A 792 0.65 -2.59 10.06
CA SER A 792 1.38 -3.57 9.24
C SER A 792 0.91 -3.67 7.79
N ALA A 793 -0.38 -3.43 7.52
CA ALA A 793 -0.97 -3.48 6.18
C ALA A 793 -1.44 -2.09 5.69
N MET A 794 -0.99 -1.01 6.35
CA MET A 794 -1.22 0.34 5.87
C MET A 794 -0.30 0.64 4.69
N ALA A 795 -0.79 1.43 3.74
CA ALA A 795 0.03 1.88 2.62
C ALA A 795 1.06 2.95 3.09
N PRO A 796 2.29 2.96 2.52
CA PRO A 796 3.23 4.05 2.73
C PRO A 796 2.60 5.42 2.46
N GLY A 797 2.89 6.41 3.31
CA GLY A 797 2.26 7.73 3.25
C GLY A 797 0.91 7.84 3.98
N GLY A 798 0.36 6.74 4.50
CA GLY A 798 -0.78 6.78 5.43
C GLY A 798 -0.45 7.47 6.76
N GLN A 799 -1.46 7.66 7.62
CA GLN A 799 -1.35 8.50 8.82
C GLN A 799 -1.47 7.68 10.11
N ALA A 800 -0.59 7.90 11.07
CA ALA A 800 -0.64 7.36 12.42
C ALA A 800 -0.92 8.49 13.41
N VAL A 801 -2.07 8.42 14.08
CA VAL A 801 -2.49 9.39 15.11
C VAL A 801 -2.20 8.80 16.48
N LEU A 802 -1.24 9.37 17.22
CA LEU A 802 -0.67 8.75 18.41
C LEU A 802 -0.84 9.64 19.65
N CYS A 803 -1.37 9.08 20.74
CA CYS A 803 -1.35 9.76 22.04
C CYS A 803 0.10 9.90 22.52
N ARG A 804 0.60 11.12 22.66
CA ARG A 804 2.00 11.39 23.04
C ARG A 804 2.26 11.08 24.52
N ASP A 805 1.23 11.20 25.35
CA ASP A 805 1.31 10.97 26.80
C ASP A 805 1.41 9.48 27.18
N MET A 806 1.26 8.57 26.21
CA MET A 806 1.19 7.14 26.51
C MET A 806 2.58 6.52 26.78
N PRO A 807 2.67 5.55 27.72
CA PRO A 807 3.89 4.77 27.88
C PRO A 807 4.21 4.01 26.60
N PHE A 808 5.51 3.81 26.34
CA PHE A 808 6.00 3.14 25.11
C PHE A 808 5.58 3.84 23.80
N TYR A 809 5.30 5.15 23.82
CA TYR A 809 5.07 5.95 22.60
C TYR A 809 6.09 5.63 21.50
N GLU A 810 7.37 5.54 21.85
CA GLU A 810 8.47 5.24 20.93
C GLU A 810 8.31 3.89 20.19
N VAL A 811 7.68 2.89 20.80
CA VAL A 811 7.41 1.59 20.14
C VAL A 811 6.42 1.79 18.99
N PHE A 812 5.38 2.61 19.21
CA PHE A 812 4.39 2.92 18.17
C PHE A 812 4.98 3.85 17.11
N ALA A 813 5.69 4.90 17.51
CA ALA A 813 6.33 5.83 16.59
C ALA A 813 7.35 5.11 15.67
N LYS A 814 8.15 4.18 16.23
CA LYS A 814 9.07 3.34 15.46
C LYS A 814 8.33 2.40 14.50
N ALA A 815 7.23 1.79 14.91
CA ALA A 815 6.44 0.92 14.04
C ALA A 815 5.78 1.70 12.90
N ALA A 816 5.16 2.85 13.17
CA ALA A 816 4.59 3.74 12.16
C ALA A 816 5.66 4.25 11.18
N SER A 817 6.83 4.64 11.71
CA SER A 817 7.99 5.03 10.91
C SER A 817 8.51 3.91 10.00
N THR A 818 8.51 2.66 10.49
CA THR A 818 8.93 1.47 9.73
C THR A 818 7.96 1.20 8.59
N ALA A 819 6.66 1.43 8.82
CA ALA A 819 5.60 1.37 7.80
C ALA A 819 5.53 2.63 6.91
N GLN A 820 6.48 3.57 7.05
CA GLN A 820 6.57 4.81 6.26
C GLN A 820 5.32 5.71 6.38
N LEU A 821 4.69 5.70 7.55
CA LEU A 821 3.52 6.53 7.85
C LEU A 821 3.94 7.92 8.33
N GLN A 822 3.09 8.91 8.10
CA GLN A 822 3.20 10.22 8.76
C GLN A 822 2.58 10.13 10.15
N ILE A 823 3.21 10.76 11.15
CA ILE A 823 2.73 10.71 12.53
C ILE A 823 2.17 12.09 12.88
N ILE A 824 0.95 12.12 13.43
CA ILE A 824 0.40 13.28 14.14
C ILE A 824 0.18 12.84 15.59
N SER A 825 0.86 13.49 16.51
CA SER A 825 0.76 13.21 17.93
C SER A 825 -0.18 14.18 18.62
N PHE A 826 -0.91 13.71 19.63
CA PHE A 826 -1.84 14.53 20.41
C PHE A 826 -1.67 14.28 21.90
N GLY A 827 -2.03 15.24 22.74
CA GLY A 827 -1.96 15.10 24.19
C GLY A 827 -1.57 16.36 24.94
N GLU A 828 -1.26 16.22 26.21
CA GLU A 828 -0.75 17.31 27.07
C GLU A 828 0.75 17.53 26.89
N HIS A 829 1.46 16.50 26.44
CA HIS A 829 2.90 16.53 26.28
C HIS A 829 3.34 17.78 25.51
N PRO A 830 4.35 18.53 25.97
CA PRO A 830 4.82 19.74 25.30
C PRO A 830 5.32 19.52 23.86
N GLN A 831 5.57 18.27 23.47
CA GLN A 831 5.96 17.86 22.12
C GLN A 831 4.84 17.16 21.33
N ALA A 832 3.60 17.19 21.82
CA ALA A 832 2.46 16.76 21.01
C ALA A 832 2.23 17.78 19.89
N ASP A 833 1.94 17.30 18.68
CA ASP A 833 1.66 18.18 17.54
C ASP A 833 0.34 18.94 17.77
N LEU A 834 -0.69 18.23 18.22
CA LEU A 834 -1.92 18.81 18.77
C LEU A 834 -1.86 18.78 20.30
N GLN A 835 -1.49 19.92 20.87
CA GLN A 835 -1.24 20.08 22.30
C GLN A 835 -2.49 20.60 23.04
N LEU A 836 -2.85 19.96 24.15
CA LEU A 836 -3.79 20.52 25.13
C LEU A 836 -3.11 21.64 25.91
N GLN A 837 -3.62 22.87 25.82
CA GLN A 837 -3.08 24.02 26.54
C GLN A 837 -3.84 24.28 27.85
N GLY A 838 -5.13 23.95 27.89
CA GLY A 838 -5.94 24.07 29.09
C GLY A 838 -7.29 23.43 28.91
N TRP A 839 -7.91 23.06 30.02
CA TRP A 839 -9.30 22.63 30.06
C TRP A 839 -9.92 23.03 31.40
N ARG A 840 -11.25 23.19 31.42
CA ARG A 840 -12.00 23.53 32.63
C ARG A 840 -13.25 22.69 32.72
N SER A 841 -13.53 22.14 33.91
CA SER A 841 -14.73 21.38 34.20
C SER A 841 -15.78 22.31 34.79
N GLU A 842 -16.93 22.44 34.14
CA GLU A 842 -18.08 23.20 34.63
C GLU A 842 -19.24 22.26 35.02
N ALA A 843 -20.32 22.86 35.53
CA ALA A 843 -21.46 22.12 36.05
C ALA A 843 -22.10 21.23 35.00
N ASP A 844 -22.09 21.58 33.70
CA ASP A 844 -22.75 20.83 32.61
C ASP A 844 -21.88 20.59 31.36
N GLU A 845 -20.69 21.18 31.30
CA GLU A 845 -19.79 21.07 30.15
C GLU A 845 -18.31 21.14 30.55
N VAL A 846 -17.44 20.80 29.61
CA VAL A 846 -15.99 20.89 29.74
C VAL A 846 -15.46 21.81 28.65
N GLY A 847 -14.88 22.94 29.03
CA GLY A 847 -14.19 23.83 28.10
C GLY A 847 -12.80 23.31 27.76
N VAL A 848 -12.41 23.37 26.49
CA VAL A 848 -11.14 22.86 25.95
C VAL A 848 -10.43 23.94 25.16
N HIS A 849 -9.15 24.16 25.46
CA HIS A 849 -8.24 25.02 24.72
C HIS A 849 -7.05 24.20 24.24
N ALA A 850 -6.92 24.01 22.93
CA ALA A 850 -5.85 23.23 22.31
C ALA A 850 -5.18 24.00 21.17
N ARG A 851 -3.98 23.57 20.78
CA ARG A 851 -3.19 24.22 19.73
C ARG A 851 -2.51 23.19 18.84
N HIS A 852 -2.53 23.45 17.54
CA HIS A 852 -1.74 22.72 16.55
C HIS A 852 -1.09 23.73 15.60
N ALA A 853 0.26 23.73 15.57
CA ALA A 853 1.04 24.80 14.97
C ALA A 853 0.57 26.19 15.47
N ASP A 854 0.23 27.10 14.55
CA ASP A 854 -0.21 28.47 14.88
C ASP A 854 -1.73 28.59 15.09
N HIS A 855 -2.47 27.48 15.02
CA HIS A 855 -3.93 27.46 15.12
C HIS A 855 -4.39 27.00 16.51
N THR A 856 -5.31 27.76 17.11
CA THR A 856 -5.99 27.38 18.37
C THR A 856 -7.37 26.75 18.12
N PHE A 857 -7.74 25.77 18.92
CA PHE A 857 -9.03 25.11 18.91
C PHE A 857 -9.69 25.30 20.28
N ASP A 858 -10.76 26.07 20.27
CA ASP A 858 -11.55 26.44 21.44
C ASP A 858 -12.96 25.87 21.28
N PHE A 859 -13.36 24.96 22.17
CA PHE A 859 -14.67 24.31 22.10
C PHE A 859 -15.08 23.77 23.47
N THR A 860 -16.36 23.43 23.63
CA THR A 860 -16.87 22.76 24.83
C THR A 860 -17.30 21.34 24.51
N LEU A 861 -17.34 20.48 25.53
CA LEU A 861 -17.82 19.10 25.47
C LEU A 861 -18.87 18.87 26.56
N LYS A 862 -20.00 18.25 26.22
CA LYS A 862 -20.96 17.76 27.24
C LYS A 862 -20.45 16.52 27.98
N ALA A 863 -19.55 15.79 27.34
CA ALA A 863 -18.88 14.64 27.91
C ALA A 863 -17.84 15.05 28.96
N ARG A 864 -18.01 14.56 30.19
CA ARG A 864 -17.23 15.01 31.35
C ARG A 864 -15.87 14.32 31.48
N GLY A 865 -14.94 15.05 32.11
CA GLY A 865 -13.65 14.54 32.53
C GLY A 865 -12.56 14.67 31.48
N LYS A 866 -11.33 14.83 31.98
CA LYS A 866 -10.11 15.01 31.17
C LYS A 866 -9.92 13.94 30.09
N HIS A 867 -10.26 12.69 30.39
CA HIS A 867 -10.12 11.59 29.44
C HIS A 867 -11.03 11.76 28.21
N MET A 868 -12.17 12.44 28.33
CA MET A 868 -13.02 12.79 27.20
C MET A 868 -12.40 13.92 26.37
N VAL A 869 -11.74 14.89 27.02
CA VAL A 869 -10.93 15.92 26.33
C VAL A 869 -9.82 15.27 25.48
N ILE A 870 -9.07 14.34 26.05
CA ILE A 870 -8.01 13.62 25.32
C ILE A 870 -8.58 12.80 24.15
N ASN A 871 -9.74 12.17 24.31
CA ASN A 871 -10.42 11.49 23.20
C ASN A 871 -10.84 12.49 22.10
N ALA A 872 -11.32 13.69 22.45
CA ALA A 872 -11.65 14.74 21.48
C ALA A 872 -10.41 15.25 20.73
N LEU A 873 -9.25 15.34 21.39
CA LEU A 873 -7.99 15.64 20.70
C LEU A 873 -7.59 14.52 19.73
N ALA A 874 -7.82 13.25 20.08
CA ALA A 874 -7.60 12.15 19.14
C ALA A 874 -8.47 12.30 17.87
N VAL A 875 -9.72 12.73 18.04
CA VAL A 875 -10.65 13.02 16.93
C VAL A 875 -10.14 14.20 16.10
N LEU A 876 -9.81 15.33 16.72
CA LEU A 876 -9.27 16.50 16.03
C LEU A 876 -7.97 16.19 15.27
N ALA A 877 -7.03 15.48 15.89
CA ALA A 877 -5.81 15.03 15.24
C ALA A 877 -6.09 14.10 14.05
N THR A 878 -7.16 13.31 14.12
CA THR A 878 -7.59 12.46 13.00
C THR A 878 -8.18 13.27 11.84
N LEU A 879 -8.96 14.31 12.13
CA LEU A 879 -9.48 15.23 11.11
C LEU A 879 -8.33 15.99 10.41
N LEU A 880 -7.36 16.47 11.18
CA LEU A 880 -6.14 17.10 10.66
C LEU A 880 -5.33 16.12 9.80
N ALA A 881 -5.14 14.88 10.27
CA ALA A 881 -4.47 13.82 9.51
C ALA A 881 -5.18 13.48 8.20
N ALA A 882 -6.51 13.59 8.18
CA ALA A 882 -7.32 13.38 6.98
C ALA A 882 -7.23 14.52 5.97
N GLY A 883 -6.61 15.66 6.33
CA GLY A 883 -6.57 16.88 5.52
C GLY A 883 -7.90 17.64 5.52
N LEU A 884 -8.73 17.46 6.55
CA LEU A 884 -10.02 18.13 6.70
C LEU A 884 -9.90 19.37 7.59
N GLU A 885 -10.77 20.37 7.36
CA GLU A 885 -10.79 21.60 8.15
C GLU A 885 -11.42 21.36 9.54
N ALA A 886 -10.59 20.92 10.50
CA ALA A 886 -11.04 20.44 11.80
C ALA A 886 -11.89 21.46 12.60
N ARG A 887 -11.76 22.77 12.32
CA ARG A 887 -12.59 23.83 12.92
C ARG A 887 -14.07 23.67 12.60
N GLU A 888 -14.42 23.17 11.42
CA GLU A 888 -15.81 23.04 11.00
C GLU A 888 -16.58 22.01 11.84
N ALA A 889 -15.90 21.01 12.39
CA ALA A 889 -16.52 19.96 13.21
C ALA A 889 -16.53 20.25 14.72
N LEU A 890 -16.03 21.41 15.17
CA LEU A 890 -15.99 21.73 16.61
C LEU A 890 -17.39 21.75 17.25
N HIS A 891 -18.37 22.29 16.54
CA HIS A 891 -19.76 22.32 17.01
C HIS A 891 -20.33 20.90 17.23
N LEU A 892 -19.97 19.93 16.38
CA LEU A 892 -20.37 18.53 16.53
C LEU A 892 -19.69 17.88 17.74
N LEU A 893 -18.44 18.23 18.03
CA LEU A 893 -17.79 17.75 19.26
C LEU A 893 -18.55 18.24 20.51
N THR A 894 -19.07 19.46 20.48
CA THR A 894 -19.92 20.01 21.56
C THR A 894 -21.25 19.27 21.71
N GLU A 895 -21.84 18.82 20.61
CA GLU A 895 -23.10 18.07 20.61
C GLU A 895 -22.94 16.60 20.99
N PHE A 896 -21.71 16.07 20.99
CA PHE A 896 -21.44 14.67 21.31
C PHE A 896 -21.90 14.31 22.73
N THR A 897 -22.62 13.19 22.83
CA THR A 897 -23.05 12.59 24.10
C THR A 897 -22.27 11.29 24.37
N PRO A 898 -21.88 11.00 25.61
CA PRO A 898 -21.22 9.74 25.95
C PRO A 898 -22.03 8.52 25.53
N VAL A 899 -21.32 7.47 25.11
CA VAL A 899 -21.92 6.16 24.82
C VAL A 899 -22.37 5.51 26.15
N GLU A 900 -23.47 4.76 26.12
CA GLU A 900 -23.96 4.01 27.29
C GLU A 900 -22.86 3.15 27.93
N GLY A 901 -22.73 3.25 29.26
CA GLY A 901 -21.72 2.57 30.07
C GLY A 901 -20.30 3.13 29.91
N ARG A 902 -20.14 4.30 29.27
CA ARG A 902 -18.86 4.99 29.02
C ARG A 902 -18.82 6.40 29.61
N GLY A 903 -19.35 6.54 30.83
CA GLY A 903 -19.43 7.80 31.54
C GLY A 903 -20.68 8.61 31.19
N ASP A 904 -21.74 7.96 30.69
CA ASP A 904 -23.05 8.60 30.59
C ASP A 904 -23.61 8.89 31.98
N VAL A 905 -24.33 10.00 32.11
CA VAL A 905 -24.90 10.48 33.38
C VAL A 905 -26.40 10.26 33.35
N GLN A 906 -26.92 9.59 34.38
CA GLN A 906 -28.33 9.24 34.51
C GLN A 906 -28.86 9.78 35.84
N SER A 907 -30.02 10.46 35.81
CA SER A 907 -30.65 10.99 37.02
C SER A 907 -31.63 9.98 37.62
N PHE A 908 -31.52 9.73 38.91
CA PHE A 908 -32.40 8.82 39.65
C PHE A 908 -33.06 9.54 40.82
N SER A 909 -34.34 9.24 41.06
CA SER A 909 -35.08 9.77 42.21
C SER A 909 -34.61 9.12 43.51
N CYS A 910 -34.53 9.90 44.58
CA CYS A 910 -34.18 9.46 45.93
C CYS A 910 -34.85 10.38 46.97
N GLY A 911 -35.82 9.84 47.72
CA GLY A 911 -36.63 10.66 48.63
C GLY A 911 -37.36 11.79 47.89
N GLU A 912 -37.25 13.03 48.39
CA GLU A 912 -37.82 14.24 47.77
C GLU A 912 -36.91 14.89 46.70
N GLY A 913 -35.75 14.30 46.38
CA GLY A 913 -34.78 14.84 45.42
C GLY A 913 -34.26 13.81 44.42
N GLN A 914 -33.13 14.14 43.78
CA GLN A 914 -32.49 13.28 42.78
C GLN A 914 -30.98 13.18 43.01
N PHE A 915 -30.37 12.07 42.58
CA PHE A 915 -28.92 11.92 42.46
C PHE A 915 -28.52 11.59 41.02
N GLN A 916 -27.25 11.82 40.70
CA GLN A 916 -26.66 11.56 39.39
C GLN A 916 -25.78 10.31 39.44
N LEU A 917 -26.03 9.35 38.55
CA LEU A 917 -25.21 8.16 38.35
C LEU A 917 -24.33 8.36 37.12
N ILE A 918 -23.00 8.35 37.29
CA ILE A 918 -22.02 8.25 36.22
C ILE A 918 -21.82 6.76 35.93
N ASN A 919 -22.39 6.27 34.84
CA ASN A 919 -22.30 4.87 34.44
C ASN A 919 -21.06 4.62 33.56
N ASP A 920 -19.99 4.08 34.15
CA ASP A 920 -18.75 3.68 33.47
C ASP A 920 -18.40 2.21 33.74
N ALA A 921 -19.44 1.37 33.90
CA ALA A 921 -19.34 -0.03 34.31
C ALA A 921 -19.24 -1.03 33.14
N TYR A 922 -19.00 -0.55 31.91
CA TYR A 922 -18.84 -1.46 30.78
C TYR A 922 -17.52 -2.26 30.87
N ASN A 923 -16.39 -1.61 31.20
CA ASN A 923 -15.09 -2.27 31.33
C ASN A 923 -14.16 -1.48 32.26
N ALA A 924 -13.22 -2.15 32.90
CA ALA A 924 -12.24 -1.53 33.78
C ALA A 924 -10.82 -2.10 33.59
N ASN A 925 -9.88 -1.19 33.65
CA ASN A 925 -8.44 -1.43 33.75
C ASN A 925 -7.81 -0.28 34.56
N PRO A 926 -6.56 -0.40 35.05
CA PRO A 926 -5.98 0.57 35.98
C PRO A 926 -6.01 2.00 35.45
N GLY A 927 -5.67 2.22 34.18
CA GLY A 927 -5.68 3.56 33.58
C GLY A 927 -7.08 4.15 33.47
N SER A 928 -8.07 3.35 33.07
CA SER A 928 -9.46 3.81 33.01
C SER A 928 -10.04 4.09 34.41
N MET A 929 -9.71 3.27 35.41
CA MET A 929 -10.15 3.47 36.80
C MET A 929 -9.61 4.78 37.35
N GLN A 930 -8.31 5.04 37.17
CA GLN A 930 -7.70 6.31 37.52
C GLN A 930 -8.40 7.50 36.86
N ALA A 931 -8.69 7.41 35.56
CA ALA A 931 -9.35 8.49 34.82
C ALA A 931 -10.77 8.78 35.32
N ALA A 932 -11.53 7.75 35.69
CA ALA A 932 -12.88 7.91 36.22
C ALA A 932 -12.88 8.48 37.64
N LEU A 933 -11.97 8.01 38.51
CA LEU A 933 -11.79 8.55 39.86
C LEU A 933 -11.35 10.01 39.82
N GLN A 934 -10.42 10.36 38.93
CA GLN A 934 -10.04 11.76 38.70
C GLN A 934 -11.23 12.60 38.23
N SER A 935 -12.06 12.06 37.33
CA SER A 935 -13.26 12.77 36.86
C SER A 935 -14.26 13.08 37.99
N VAL A 936 -14.35 12.23 39.02
CA VAL A 936 -15.16 12.49 40.22
C VAL A 936 -14.49 13.53 41.11
N ALA A 937 -13.16 13.47 41.26
CA ALA A 937 -12.39 14.45 42.02
C ALA A 937 -12.56 15.88 41.46
N ASP A 938 -12.61 15.98 40.13
CA ASP A 938 -12.74 17.22 39.36
C ASP A 938 -14.19 17.75 39.30
N LEU A 939 -15.18 17.05 39.90
CA LEU A 939 -16.55 17.54 39.94
C LEU A 939 -16.65 18.79 40.83
N PRO A 940 -17.37 19.84 40.38
CA PRO A 940 -17.60 21.06 41.15
C PRO A 940 -18.69 20.85 42.23
N VAL A 941 -18.57 19.78 43.02
CA VAL A 941 -19.49 19.40 44.10
C VAL A 941 -18.73 19.12 45.40
N ALA A 942 -19.40 19.24 46.53
CA ALA A 942 -18.79 18.97 47.82
C ALA A 942 -18.35 17.49 47.94
N PRO A 943 -17.24 17.18 48.64
CA PRO A 943 -16.83 15.81 48.93
C PRO A 943 -17.95 14.93 49.52
N SER A 944 -18.84 15.52 50.33
CA SER A 944 -20.00 14.86 50.92
C SER A 944 -21.04 14.39 49.90
N GLN A 945 -20.98 14.82 48.65
CA GLN A 945 -21.89 14.42 47.57
C GLN A 945 -21.26 13.36 46.66
N ARG A 946 -20.03 12.90 46.93
CA ARG A 946 -19.32 11.97 46.03
C ARG A 946 -19.46 10.55 46.55
N VAL A 947 -19.94 9.64 45.71
CA VAL A 947 -20.08 8.21 46.03
C VAL A 947 -19.39 7.37 44.96
N LEU A 948 -18.66 6.35 45.38
CA LEU A 948 -17.94 5.45 44.46
C LEU A 948 -18.46 4.03 44.60
N VAL A 949 -18.76 3.38 43.48
CA VAL A 949 -19.11 1.96 43.37
C VAL A 949 -18.12 1.31 42.41
N LEU A 950 -17.11 0.65 42.95
CA LEU A 950 -16.00 0.08 42.17
C LEU A 950 -16.03 -1.44 42.22
N GLY A 951 -15.87 -2.08 41.07
CA GLY A 951 -15.73 -3.53 40.98
C GLY A 951 -14.46 -4.00 40.31
N ASP A 952 -14.19 -5.30 40.42
CA ASP A 952 -12.95 -5.93 39.95
C ASP A 952 -12.56 -5.55 38.51
N MET A 953 -11.26 -5.32 38.33
CA MET A 953 -10.56 -5.24 37.04
C MET A 953 -10.10 -6.64 36.63
N LEU A 954 -10.77 -7.23 35.63
CA LEU A 954 -10.52 -8.60 35.19
C LEU A 954 -9.37 -8.67 34.15
N GLU A 955 -8.83 -9.87 33.93
CA GLU A 955 -7.82 -10.19 32.90
C GLU A 955 -6.45 -9.48 33.06
N LEU A 956 -6.08 -9.12 34.31
CA LEU A 956 -4.79 -8.49 34.64
C LEU A 956 -3.68 -9.50 34.97
N GLY A 957 -4.00 -10.80 35.06
CA GLY A 957 -3.04 -11.86 35.34
C GLY A 957 -2.56 -11.90 36.81
N PRO A 958 -1.37 -12.44 37.10
CA PRO A 958 -0.87 -12.64 38.47
C PRO A 958 -0.75 -11.36 39.32
N ASP A 959 -0.57 -10.21 38.67
CA ASP A 959 -0.44 -8.90 39.31
C ASP A 959 -1.79 -8.24 39.67
N SER A 960 -2.91 -8.92 39.47
CA SER A 960 -4.26 -8.34 39.67
C SER A 960 -4.40 -7.63 41.02
N GLN A 961 -4.01 -8.28 42.12
CA GLN A 961 -4.13 -7.69 43.46
C GLN A 961 -3.33 -6.39 43.62
N ARG A 962 -2.12 -6.34 43.05
CA ARG A 962 -1.25 -5.15 43.09
C ARG A 962 -1.93 -3.96 42.42
N TYR A 963 -2.53 -4.18 41.25
CA TYR A 963 -3.21 -3.11 40.52
C TYR A 963 -4.48 -2.60 41.23
N HIS A 964 -5.20 -3.47 41.93
CA HIS A 964 -6.36 -3.04 42.74
C HIS A 964 -5.92 -2.19 43.93
N LEU A 965 -4.85 -2.59 44.63
CA LEU A 965 -4.29 -1.81 45.75
C LEU A 965 -3.78 -0.43 45.31
N GLN A 966 -3.25 -0.32 44.10
CA GLN A 966 -2.78 0.96 43.55
C GLN A 966 -3.89 2.01 43.36
N LEU A 967 -5.18 1.60 43.38
CA LEU A 967 -6.29 2.54 43.32
C LEU A 967 -6.49 3.35 44.61
N ALA A 968 -5.88 2.95 45.73
CA ALA A 968 -6.12 3.56 47.04
C ALA A 968 -5.85 5.07 47.05
N GLU A 969 -4.77 5.52 46.42
CA GLU A 969 -4.44 6.95 46.35
C GLU A 969 -5.49 7.73 45.55
N HIS A 970 -5.94 7.20 44.39
CA HIS A 970 -6.96 7.84 43.58
C HIS A 970 -8.32 7.90 44.26
N VAL A 971 -8.68 6.86 45.03
CA VAL A 971 -9.89 6.85 45.85
C VAL A 971 -9.83 7.93 46.93
N ARG A 972 -8.69 8.08 47.63
CA ARG A 972 -8.49 9.16 48.61
C ARG A 972 -8.60 10.54 47.96
N ASN A 973 -7.96 10.74 46.81
CA ASN A 973 -7.98 12.00 46.08
C ASN A 973 -9.38 12.38 45.59
N ALA A 974 -10.23 11.40 45.27
CA ALA A 974 -11.64 11.66 44.95
C ALA A 974 -12.44 12.18 46.16
N SER A 975 -11.95 11.94 47.38
CA SER A 975 -12.58 12.34 48.66
C SER A 975 -14.07 11.99 48.72
N PRO A 976 -14.43 10.71 48.58
CA PRO A 976 -15.83 10.29 48.58
C PRO A 976 -16.44 10.30 49.98
N ARG A 977 -17.75 10.57 50.06
CA ARG A 977 -18.56 10.35 51.27
C ARG A 977 -18.46 8.91 51.74
N HIS A 978 -18.57 7.95 50.81
CA HIS A 978 -18.33 6.54 51.08
C HIS A 978 -18.01 5.78 49.77
N VAL A 979 -17.46 4.57 49.92
CA VAL A 979 -17.02 3.70 48.82
C VAL A 979 -17.64 2.33 48.97
N VAL A 980 -18.23 1.83 47.88
CA VAL A 980 -18.72 0.46 47.74
C VAL A 980 -17.76 -0.29 46.83
N LEU A 981 -17.18 -1.35 47.36
CA LEU A 981 -16.22 -2.20 46.68
C LEU A 981 -16.86 -3.57 46.42
N CYS A 982 -16.76 -4.08 45.20
CA CYS A 982 -17.43 -5.33 44.82
C CYS A 982 -16.49 -6.27 44.06
N GLY A 983 -16.36 -7.50 44.56
CA GLY A 983 -15.53 -8.53 43.95
C GLY A 983 -14.36 -8.96 44.85
N PRO A 984 -13.85 -10.18 44.66
CA PRO A 984 -12.77 -10.74 45.48
C PRO A 984 -11.48 -9.91 45.46
N TYR A 985 -11.06 -9.35 44.31
CA TYR A 985 -9.79 -8.60 44.25
C TYR A 985 -9.87 -7.23 44.93
N MET A 986 -11.07 -6.66 45.00
CA MET A 986 -11.33 -5.43 45.75
C MET A 986 -11.22 -5.60 47.28
N GLN A 987 -11.21 -6.83 47.82
CA GLN A 987 -11.10 -7.07 49.26
C GLN A 987 -9.80 -6.49 49.86
N GLY A 988 -8.68 -6.61 49.15
CA GLY A 988 -7.43 -6.01 49.62
C GLY A 988 -7.47 -4.48 49.65
N LEU A 989 -8.15 -3.85 48.69
CA LEU A 989 -8.37 -2.41 48.68
C LEU A 989 -9.29 -1.97 49.82
N TYR A 990 -10.33 -2.75 50.15
CA TYR A 990 -11.17 -2.54 51.32
C TYR A 990 -10.34 -2.48 52.61
N HIS A 991 -9.49 -3.48 52.84
CA HIS A 991 -8.63 -3.49 54.03
C HIS A 991 -7.68 -2.29 54.10
N ALA A 992 -7.21 -1.80 52.96
CA ALA A 992 -6.30 -0.66 52.87
C ALA A 992 -6.99 0.70 53.12
N LEU A 993 -8.32 0.78 53.04
CA LEU A 993 -9.06 2.06 53.10
C LEU A 993 -10.05 2.15 54.27
N ARG A 994 -10.51 1.03 54.84
CA ARG A 994 -11.61 0.99 55.83
C ARG A 994 -11.37 1.77 57.12
N ASP A 995 -10.11 2.01 57.49
CA ASP A 995 -9.77 2.76 58.70
C ASP A 995 -9.69 4.28 58.45
N GLU A 996 -9.75 4.70 57.17
CA GLU A 996 -9.61 6.09 56.73
C GLU A 996 -10.91 6.65 56.11
N LEU A 997 -11.68 5.80 55.42
CA LEU A 997 -12.89 6.15 54.69
C LEU A 997 -14.03 5.20 55.06
N PRO A 998 -15.31 5.62 54.96
CA PRO A 998 -16.44 4.71 55.04
C PRO A 998 -16.42 3.79 53.80
N VAL A 999 -15.97 2.55 53.96
CA VAL A 999 -15.87 1.57 52.87
C VAL A 999 -16.68 0.33 53.20
N LEU A 1000 -17.45 -0.14 52.22
CA LEU A 1000 -18.23 -1.36 52.27
C LEU A 1000 -17.72 -2.32 51.20
N TRP A 1001 -17.65 -3.62 51.50
CA TRP A 1001 -17.18 -4.64 50.57
C TRP A 1001 -18.20 -5.76 50.42
N PHE A 1002 -18.41 -6.15 49.16
CA PHE A 1002 -19.27 -7.27 48.76
C PHE A 1002 -18.47 -8.26 47.92
N GLU A 1003 -18.70 -9.55 48.15
CA GLU A 1003 -18.01 -10.61 47.42
C GLU A 1003 -18.41 -10.65 45.94
N HIS A 1004 -19.68 -10.35 45.62
CA HIS A 1004 -20.18 -10.34 44.26
C HIS A 1004 -21.37 -9.38 44.07
N ALA A 1005 -21.63 -9.01 42.82
CA ALA A 1005 -22.67 -8.06 42.41
C ALA A 1005 -24.07 -8.40 42.95
N GLN A 1006 -24.43 -9.69 43.01
CA GLN A 1006 -25.72 -10.12 43.53
C GLN A 1006 -25.91 -9.78 45.02
N ALA A 1007 -24.87 -9.91 45.86
CA ALA A 1007 -24.94 -9.56 47.28
C ALA A 1007 -25.08 -8.05 47.48
N LEU A 1008 -24.42 -7.26 46.61
CA LEU A 1008 -24.64 -5.81 46.58
C LEU A 1008 -26.09 -5.47 46.19
N ASN A 1009 -26.63 -6.13 45.16
CA ASN A 1009 -28.01 -5.89 44.72
C ASN A 1009 -29.02 -6.18 45.83
N GLU A 1010 -28.86 -7.30 46.54
CA GLU A 1010 -29.72 -7.65 47.69
C GLU A 1010 -29.64 -6.58 48.80
N ALA A 1011 -28.45 -6.12 49.16
CA ALA A 1011 -28.28 -5.05 50.15
C ALA A 1011 -28.84 -3.69 49.68
N LEU A 1012 -28.76 -3.38 48.38
CA LEU A 1012 -29.33 -2.18 47.79
C LEU A 1012 -30.86 -2.18 47.84
N LEU A 1013 -31.50 -3.33 47.59
CA LEU A 1013 -32.96 -3.48 47.66
C LEU A 1013 -33.50 -3.29 49.07
N GLU A 1014 -32.77 -3.70 50.10
CA GLU A 1014 -33.20 -3.59 51.49
C GLU A 1014 -33.06 -2.16 52.03
N GLN A 1015 -32.03 -1.39 51.64
CA GLN A 1015 -31.69 -0.13 52.31
C GLN A 1015 -31.22 1.01 51.37
N ARG A 1016 -31.74 1.15 50.14
CA ARG A 1016 -31.32 2.14 49.13
C ARG A 1016 -31.03 3.57 49.66
N ALA A 1017 -31.87 4.11 50.56
CA ALA A 1017 -31.72 5.45 51.14
C ALA A 1017 -30.48 5.61 52.05
N HIS A 1018 -29.88 4.50 52.48
CA HIS A 1018 -28.61 4.50 53.22
C HIS A 1018 -27.40 4.75 52.30
N TRP A 1019 -27.50 4.32 51.04
CA TRP A 1019 -26.41 4.33 50.06
C TRP A 1019 -26.41 5.57 49.19
N PHE A 1020 -27.58 6.15 48.91
CA PHE A 1020 -27.71 7.32 48.04
C PHE A 1020 -28.55 8.40 48.71
N ALA A 1021 -28.15 9.66 48.51
CA ALA A 1021 -28.84 10.83 49.02
C ALA A 1021 -29.12 11.84 47.89
N PRO A 1022 -30.14 12.71 48.03
CA PRO A 1022 -30.34 13.83 47.12
C PRO A 1022 -29.07 14.66 46.91
N GLY A 1023 -28.75 14.95 45.65
CA GLY A 1023 -27.57 15.72 45.25
C GLY A 1023 -26.29 14.91 45.12
N ASP A 1024 -26.30 13.60 45.38
CA ASP A 1024 -25.12 12.75 45.18
C ASP A 1024 -24.72 12.62 43.71
N TRP A 1025 -23.42 12.42 43.51
CA TRP A 1025 -22.78 11.97 42.28
C TRP A 1025 -22.14 10.62 42.53
N VAL A 1026 -22.75 9.59 41.94
CA VAL A 1026 -22.41 8.18 42.12
C VAL A 1026 -21.63 7.72 40.90
N LEU A 1027 -20.35 7.39 41.03
CA LEU A 1027 -19.60 6.71 39.96
C LEU A 1027 -19.78 5.20 40.12
N VAL A 1028 -20.23 4.52 39.06
CA VAL A 1028 -20.13 3.06 38.97
C VAL A 1028 -19.10 2.66 37.92
N LYS A 1029 -18.11 1.87 38.32
CA LYS A 1029 -17.05 1.42 37.41
C LYS A 1029 -16.54 0.02 37.73
N SER A 1030 -16.48 -0.83 36.72
CA SER A 1030 -16.04 -2.22 36.85
C SER A 1030 -15.78 -2.86 35.49
N SER A 1031 -15.24 -4.07 35.49
CA SER A 1031 -15.26 -4.92 34.30
C SER A 1031 -16.68 -5.46 34.07
N GLY A 1032 -17.14 -5.53 32.82
CA GLY A 1032 -18.51 -5.97 32.53
C GLY A 1032 -18.85 -7.39 33.04
N GLY A 1033 -17.86 -8.27 33.15
CA GLY A 1033 -18.02 -9.62 33.73
C GLY A 1033 -18.36 -9.66 35.22
N THR A 1034 -18.26 -8.54 35.93
CA THR A 1034 -18.63 -8.45 37.36
C THR A 1034 -20.13 -8.39 37.59
N GLY A 1035 -20.92 -8.00 36.57
CA GLY A 1035 -22.36 -7.80 36.68
C GLY A 1035 -22.81 -6.42 37.17
N LEU A 1036 -21.88 -5.55 37.63
CA LEU A 1036 -22.22 -4.20 38.11
C LEU A 1036 -22.76 -3.25 37.03
N SER A 1037 -22.60 -3.58 35.74
CA SER A 1037 -23.24 -2.83 34.65
C SER A 1037 -24.77 -2.79 34.76
N GLN A 1038 -25.37 -3.73 35.50
CA GLN A 1038 -26.81 -3.78 35.74
C GLN A 1038 -27.27 -2.85 36.86
N LEU A 1039 -26.38 -2.14 37.56
CA LEU A 1039 -26.74 -1.26 38.67
C LEU A 1039 -27.78 -0.21 38.28
N SER A 1040 -27.64 0.41 37.10
CA SER A 1040 -28.64 1.34 36.56
C SER A 1040 -30.04 0.70 36.44
N THR A 1041 -30.09 -0.55 35.97
CA THR A 1041 -31.34 -1.32 35.88
C THR A 1041 -31.90 -1.64 37.27
N TRP A 1042 -31.06 -2.05 38.22
CA TRP A 1042 -31.49 -2.34 39.60
C TRP A 1042 -32.07 -1.10 40.29
N LEU A 1043 -31.48 0.08 40.05
CA LEU A 1043 -31.95 1.37 40.56
C LEU A 1043 -33.27 1.85 39.91
N THR A 1044 -33.64 1.28 38.76
CA THR A 1044 -34.90 1.58 38.06
C THR A 1044 -36.02 0.59 38.43
N ALA A 1045 -35.65 -0.67 38.72
CA ALA A 1045 -36.59 -1.75 39.04
C ALA A 1045 -37.05 -1.76 40.50
N SER A 1046 -36.46 -0.92 41.35
CA SER A 1046 -36.68 -0.85 42.79
C SER A 1046 -37.41 0.41 43.25
#